data_AF-A0A1R1SB62-F1
#
_entry.id   AF-A0A1R1SB62-F1
#
_cell.length_a   1.000
_cell.length_b   1.000
_cell.length_c   1.000
_cell.angle_alpha   90.00
_cell.angle_beta   90.00
_cell.angle_gamma   90.00
#
_symmetry.space_group_name_H-M   'P 1'
#
loop_
_entity.id
_entity.type
_entity.pdbx_description
1 polymer ?
#
loop_
_entity_poly.entity_id
_entity_poly.type
_entity_poly.pdbx_seq_one_letter_code
_entity_poly.pdbx_strand_id
1 'polypeptide(L)'
;MTTVCTLILGLFTTAAAAAVTGSGTHRPSPPTVRLADAQATAQTRSLFSYLRDRHKEGILFGHQQTTEFGVTFDKADGVKSDVLAGVGDYPAVFGWDMSDQGFGSSPGTPDDKFATFVKLVKDAHRAGAVNTISAHMNNFVTGGNYGDTNGDVVQRILPGGDHNADFTAYLDRVARLAHALTDDNGHPIPVIFRPFHENSGSWFWWGAAHASPSQYIELWRYTVEYLRDTRHVHNFLYAYSPGGGYGGTDDVYMRTYPGDNFVDILGYDNYDGTDGSLQWRNAVVSDLGMLARIAEERGKVSAFTEFGESGGLKPNGHNSDLKWYTQVLDSILADPDASRTSYMMTWTNYSTDQFFVPYPAHGALPEHELLPDFRAFEADPHSVFSSDLNPRDVFGRPVPAERHAPFMHVVSPTDGGRITTATTTVRARVSDVRPHRVYFTVGDDATQHPLRLDRASGYYTGTWNIGQANLDNTVTTLKVRAVLPGHRILTVDHRVALGEKPPLPPGVVDDFDGYIDDADLRSAYSPYGTNSISLSHDPVGTGTSALRFDYDFGFQNYTGIGRRLQGDWSAFHSLSLWVKPDGSHHKLVIQLVANGVAYEAYPSMAGTEGGTVRIPFADFRPAPWDTAHADRRITPEDLASLSQFNIFINQADTGTTTRGTFYLDDLRAV
;
A
#
# COMPACT_ATOMS: atom_id res chain seq x y z
N MET A 1 30.71 32.62 -96.00
CA MET A 1 30.73 31.15 -95.83
C MET A 1 31.67 30.84 -94.68
N THR A 2 31.16 30.66 -93.47
CA THR A 2 31.99 30.23 -92.35
C THR A 2 31.14 29.42 -91.39
N THR A 3 31.52 28.16 -91.25
CA THR A 3 30.85 27.12 -90.47
C THR A 3 31.24 27.27 -89.00
N VAL A 4 30.24 27.35 -88.12
CA VAL A 4 30.39 27.22 -86.66
C VAL A 4 29.93 25.81 -86.29
N CYS A 5 30.77 25.09 -85.56
CA CYS A 5 30.51 23.73 -85.09
C CYS A 5 30.02 23.76 -83.65
N THR A 6 28.86 23.16 -83.39
CA THR A 6 28.26 23.01 -82.06
C THR A 6 28.54 21.58 -81.57
N LEU A 7 29.13 21.44 -80.37
CA LEU A 7 29.29 20.17 -79.68
C LEU A 7 28.29 20.10 -78.52
N ILE A 8 27.57 18.98 -78.41
CA ILE A 8 26.49 18.75 -77.44
C ILE A 8 27.04 18.15 -76.13
N LEU A 9 26.54 18.70 -75.03
CA LEU A 9 26.75 18.32 -73.62
C LEU A 9 26.10 16.98 -73.25
N GLY A 10 26.80 16.20 -72.42
CA GLY A 10 26.23 15.22 -71.50
C GLY A 10 26.85 15.43 -70.12
N LEU A 11 26.03 15.69 -69.09
CA LEU A 11 26.45 15.91 -67.71
C LEU A 11 26.54 14.58 -66.95
N PHE A 12 27.75 14.23 -66.48
CA PHE A 12 28.00 13.24 -65.43
C PHE A 12 28.53 13.98 -64.19
N THR A 13 27.88 13.82 -63.04
CA THR A 13 28.31 14.38 -61.76
C THR A 13 29.26 13.42 -61.03
N THR A 14 30.40 13.97 -60.62
CA THR A 14 31.51 13.29 -59.95
C THR A 14 31.28 13.19 -58.44
N ALA A 15 31.37 11.98 -57.86
CA ALA A 15 31.42 11.77 -56.42
C ALA A 15 32.85 11.98 -55.89
N ALA A 16 33.02 12.94 -54.97
CA ALA A 16 34.26 13.20 -54.25
C ALA A 16 34.28 12.42 -52.93
N ALA A 17 35.38 11.72 -52.66
CA ALA A 17 35.61 10.96 -51.44
C ALA A 17 35.80 11.89 -50.23
N ALA A 18 34.95 11.73 -49.22
CA ALA A 18 35.03 12.45 -47.96
C ALA A 18 35.90 11.69 -46.93
N ALA A 19 36.67 12.47 -46.18
CA ALA A 19 37.61 12.03 -45.15
C ALA A 19 36.93 11.23 -44.02
N VAL A 20 37.62 10.18 -43.55
CA VAL A 20 37.23 9.37 -42.40
C VAL A 20 37.49 10.19 -41.12
N THR A 21 36.42 10.74 -40.55
CA THR A 21 36.41 11.23 -39.16
C THR A 21 36.25 10.04 -38.22
N GLY A 22 37.21 9.85 -37.30
CA GLY A 22 37.17 8.78 -36.31
C GLY A 22 35.89 8.80 -35.50
N SER A 23 35.15 7.70 -35.53
CA SER A 23 34.04 7.44 -34.64
C SER A 23 34.59 7.21 -33.22
N GLY A 24 34.38 8.19 -32.35
CA GLY A 24 34.48 7.96 -30.91
C GLY A 24 33.52 6.84 -30.55
N THR A 25 34.06 5.71 -30.10
CA THR A 25 33.31 4.62 -29.51
C THR A 25 32.66 5.14 -28.23
N HIS A 26 31.40 5.59 -28.34
CA HIS A 26 30.57 5.88 -27.18
C HIS A 26 30.33 4.54 -26.50
N ARG A 27 31.16 4.21 -25.50
CA ARG A 27 30.90 3.12 -24.57
C ARG A 27 29.53 3.41 -23.96
N PRO A 28 28.51 2.54 -24.10
CA PRO A 28 27.24 2.79 -23.43
C PRO A 28 27.52 2.99 -21.94
N SER A 29 26.97 4.06 -21.36
CA SER A 29 27.05 4.28 -19.91
C SER A 29 26.55 3.02 -19.20
N PRO A 30 27.21 2.59 -18.10
CA PRO A 30 26.71 1.47 -17.32
C PRO A 30 25.25 1.74 -16.91
N PRO A 31 24.38 0.71 -16.91
CA PRO A 31 22.97 0.89 -16.58
C PRO A 31 22.84 1.50 -15.18
N THR A 32 22.06 2.59 -15.09
CA THR A 32 21.78 3.31 -13.84
C THR A 32 20.56 2.71 -13.12
N VAL A 33 20.42 3.01 -11.83
CA VAL A 33 19.24 2.68 -11.03
C VAL A 33 18.60 3.95 -10.47
N ARG A 34 17.27 4.02 -10.52
CA ARG A 34 16.48 5.15 -10.01
C ARG A 34 15.77 4.77 -8.72
N LEU A 35 16.45 5.01 -7.61
CA LEU A 35 16.05 4.62 -6.26
C LEU A 35 15.36 5.75 -5.51
N ALA A 36 14.60 5.43 -4.47
CA ALA A 36 14.12 6.38 -3.47
C ALA A 36 15.26 7.02 -2.66
N ASP A 37 16.41 6.35 -2.56
CA ASP A 37 17.64 6.93 -2.02
C ASP A 37 18.74 7.01 -3.09
N ALA A 38 18.98 8.21 -3.63
CA ALA A 38 20.06 8.46 -4.58
C ALA A 38 21.47 8.30 -3.96
N GLN A 39 21.57 8.23 -2.63
CA GLN A 39 22.80 7.99 -1.87
C GLN A 39 22.93 6.55 -1.34
N ALA A 40 22.02 5.65 -1.73
CA ALA A 40 22.00 4.27 -1.27
C ALA A 40 23.37 3.59 -1.46
N THR A 41 23.75 2.71 -0.54
CA THR A 41 25.04 2.01 -0.59
C THR A 41 25.21 1.19 -1.87
N ALA A 42 26.45 0.82 -2.22
CA ALA A 42 26.70 0.02 -3.42
C ALA A 42 25.95 -1.32 -3.43
N GLN A 43 25.90 -1.97 -2.27
CA GLN A 43 25.20 -3.23 -2.04
C GLN A 43 23.68 -3.06 -2.22
N THR A 44 23.12 -1.95 -1.75
CA THR A 44 21.67 -1.65 -1.90
C THR A 44 21.31 -1.36 -3.35
N ARG A 45 22.15 -0.60 -4.08
CA ARG A 45 21.98 -0.39 -5.52
C ARG A 45 22.08 -1.70 -6.31
N SER A 46 23.03 -2.57 -5.92
CA SER A 46 23.18 -3.91 -6.49
C SER A 46 21.92 -4.74 -6.27
N LEU A 47 21.40 -4.80 -5.04
CA LEU A 47 20.19 -5.55 -4.72
C LEU A 47 19.00 -5.08 -5.58
N PHE A 48 18.81 -3.78 -5.72
CA PHE A 48 17.74 -3.26 -6.57
C PHE A 48 17.90 -3.66 -8.04
N SER A 49 19.11 -3.52 -8.61
CA SER A 49 19.37 -3.95 -9.98
C SER A 49 19.16 -5.46 -10.12
N TYR A 50 19.59 -6.25 -9.14
CA TYR A 50 19.35 -7.70 -9.11
C TYR A 50 17.86 -8.01 -9.17
N LEU A 51 17.04 -7.40 -8.31
CA LEU A 51 15.59 -7.64 -8.31
C LEU A 51 14.93 -7.18 -9.62
N ARG A 52 15.30 -6.00 -10.13
CA ARG A 52 14.72 -5.43 -11.36
C ARG A 52 15.05 -6.25 -12.60
N ASP A 53 16.30 -6.69 -12.74
CA ASP A 53 16.82 -7.18 -14.03
C ASP A 53 16.61 -8.70 -14.25
N ARG A 54 16.05 -9.43 -13.28
CA ARG A 54 15.93 -10.91 -13.29
C ARG A 54 14.71 -11.47 -14.02
N HIS A 55 14.14 -10.69 -14.94
CA HIS A 55 13.01 -11.16 -15.74
C HIS A 55 13.37 -12.48 -16.43
N LYS A 56 12.51 -13.50 -16.27
CA LYS A 56 12.67 -14.88 -16.80
C LYS A 56 13.71 -15.76 -16.09
N GLU A 57 14.33 -15.30 -15.01
CA GLU A 57 15.25 -16.11 -14.18
C GLU A 57 14.56 -16.76 -12.96
N GLY A 58 13.22 -16.74 -12.94
CA GLY A 58 12.41 -17.24 -11.83
C GLY A 58 12.06 -16.19 -10.78
N ILE A 59 11.23 -16.60 -9.82
CA ILE A 59 10.69 -15.81 -8.73
C ILE A 59 11.36 -16.28 -7.44
N LEU A 60 11.92 -15.35 -6.67
CA LEU A 60 12.52 -15.67 -5.38
C LEU A 60 11.43 -16.05 -4.37
N PHE A 61 11.52 -17.25 -3.79
CA PHE A 61 10.63 -17.64 -2.70
C PHE A 61 11.06 -16.99 -1.39
N GLY A 62 10.10 -16.44 -0.65
CA GLY A 62 10.29 -15.82 0.65
C GLY A 62 9.44 -16.44 1.75
N HIS A 63 9.95 -16.39 2.98
CA HIS A 63 9.20 -16.82 4.16
C HIS A 63 9.46 -15.88 5.34
N GLN A 64 8.37 -15.33 5.90
CA GLN A 64 8.39 -14.43 7.03
C GLN A 64 8.86 -15.17 8.31
N GLN A 65 9.85 -14.62 8.99
CA GLN A 65 10.40 -15.10 10.25
C GLN A 65 10.91 -16.55 10.20
N THR A 66 11.42 -16.97 9.04
CA THR A 66 11.78 -18.36 8.72
C THR A 66 12.79 -19.04 9.66
N THR A 67 13.58 -18.28 10.42
CA THR A 67 14.52 -18.82 11.44
C THR A 67 14.25 -18.29 12.85
N GLU A 68 13.14 -17.58 13.03
CA GLU A 68 12.67 -17.08 14.32
C GLU A 68 11.51 -17.93 14.86
N PHE A 69 10.57 -18.31 13.98
CA PHE A 69 9.43 -19.16 14.31
C PHE A 69 9.31 -20.36 13.36
N GLY A 70 8.85 -21.49 13.88
CA GLY A 70 8.54 -22.68 13.09
C GLY A 70 7.84 -23.75 13.93
N VAL A 71 7.22 -24.70 13.23
CA VAL A 71 6.57 -25.87 13.80
C VAL A 71 7.61 -26.92 14.24
N THR A 72 8.74 -27.01 13.55
CA THR A 72 9.75 -28.06 13.79
C THR A 72 10.85 -27.65 14.78
N PHE A 73 10.76 -26.47 15.37
CA PHE A 73 11.73 -25.96 16.34
C PHE A 73 11.12 -24.94 17.32
N ASP A 74 11.75 -24.78 18.48
CA ASP A 74 11.22 -24.00 19.61
C ASP A 74 12.09 -22.77 19.97
N LYS A 75 13.15 -22.51 19.21
CA LYS A 75 14.12 -21.45 19.47
C LYS A 75 14.59 -20.77 18.20
N ALA A 76 14.61 -19.43 18.24
CA ALA A 76 15.20 -18.57 17.23
C ALA A 76 16.75 -18.63 17.28
N ASP A 77 17.34 -19.73 16.82
CA ASP A 77 18.80 -19.90 16.78
C ASP A 77 19.46 -19.29 15.54
N GLY A 78 18.67 -18.88 14.55
CA GLY A 78 19.13 -18.33 13.27
C GLY A 78 19.57 -19.40 12.25
N VAL A 79 19.30 -20.69 12.54
CA VAL A 79 19.74 -21.83 11.73
C VAL A 79 18.57 -22.74 11.38
N LYS A 80 17.69 -23.06 12.32
CA LYS A 80 16.55 -23.94 12.00
C LYS A 80 15.49 -23.17 11.21
N SER A 81 14.90 -23.85 10.23
CA SER A 81 13.84 -23.33 9.38
C SER A 81 12.93 -24.48 8.94
N ASP A 82 11.61 -24.27 8.94
CA ASP A 82 10.66 -25.25 8.43
C ASP A 82 10.80 -25.44 6.92
N VAL A 83 11.21 -24.40 6.18
CA VAL A 83 11.54 -24.49 4.75
C VAL A 83 12.73 -25.44 4.58
N LEU A 84 13.82 -25.18 5.33
CA LEU A 84 15.01 -26.04 5.30
C LEU A 84 14.67 -27.49 5.68
N ALA A 85 13.84 -27.69 6.71
CA ALA A 85 13.44 -29.02 7.14
C ALA A 85 12.55 -29.73 6.12
N GLY A 86 11.70 -28.99 5.39
CA GLY A 86 10.74 -29.51 4.43
C GLY A 86 11.34 -29.88 3.07
N VAL A 87 12.19 -28.99 2.53
CA VAL A 87 12.71 -29.08 1.15
C VAL A 87 14.25 -29.18 1.07
N GLY A 88 14.97 -28.92 2.15
CA GLY A 88 16.43 -29.05 2.18
C GLY A 88 17.21 -27.79 1.78
N ASP A 89 16.53 -26.66 1.54
CA ASP A 89 17.12 -25.34 1.30
C ASP A 89 16.40 -24.24 2.10
N TYR A 90 17.04 -23.09 2.26
CA TYR A 90 16.42 -21.88 2.83
C TYR A 90 15.65 -21.10 1.76
N PRO A 91 14.65 -20.28 2.14
CA PRO A 91 14.04 -19.33 1.20
C PRO A 91 15.08 -18.33 0.69
N ALA A 92 14.93 -17.82 -0.54
CA ALA A 92 15.81 -16.77 -1.07
C ALA A 92 15.59 -15.42 -0.37
N VAL A 93 14.38 -15.16 0.13
CA VAL A 93 14.01 -13.93 0.85
C VAL A 93 13.64 -14.26 2.30
N PHE A 94 14.32 -13.64 3.25
CA PHE A 94 14.02 -13.75 4.67
C PHE A 94 13.24 -12.52 5.11
N GLY A 95 12.00 -12.74 5.53
CA GLY A 95 11.13 -11.70 6.05
C GLY A 95 11.25 -11.54 7.57
N TRP A 96 11.07 -10.31 8.05
CA TRP A 96 11.08 -9.96 9.47
C TRP A 96 10.07 -8.85 9.73
N ASP A 97 9.80 -8.56 11.01
CA ASP A 97 8.98 -7.41 11.40
C ASP A 97 9.71 -6.56 12.45
N MET A 98 9.62 -5.23 12.32
CA MET A 98 10.08 -4.30 13.36
C MET A 98 9.36 -4.49 14.69
N SER A 99 8.20 -5.16 14.64
CA SER A 99 7.24 -5.35 15.70
C SER A 99 6.62 -4.05 16.21
N ASP A 100 5.56 -4.21 16.99
CA ASP A 100 4.80 -3.22 17.73
C ASP A 100 5.61 -2.02 18.27
N GLN A 101 6.71 -2.28 18.97
CA GLN A 101 7.51 -1.22 19.59
C GLN A 101 8.78 -0.84 18.80
N GLY A 102 9.11 -1.55 17.73
CA GLY A 102 10.32 -1.29 16.95
C GLY A 102 11.59 -1.94 17.52
N PHE A 103 11.45 -3.07 18.23
CA PHE A 103 12.58 -3.83 18.80
C PHE A 103 12.78 -5.22 18.18
N GLY A 104 11.87 -5.67 17.31
CA GLY A 104 11.80 -7.04 16.83
C GLY A 104 10.91 -7.94 17.68
N SER A 105 10.55 -9.10 17.12
CA SER A 105 9.48 -9.97 17.64
C SER A 105 9.93 -11.00 18.68
N SER A 106 11.24 -11.21 18.84
CA SER A 106 11.81 -12.16 19.78
C SER A 106 11.42 -11.86 21.25
N PRO A 107 11.41 -12.85 22.16
CA PRO A 107 11.16 -12.63 23.58
C PRO A 107 12.37 -11.97 24.27
N GLY A 108 12.13 -11.22 25.35
CA GLY A 108 13.19 -10.61 26.17
C GLY A 108 13.00 -9.12 26.42
N THR A 109 14.01 -8.47 27.01
CA THR A 109 14.04 -7.02 27.18
C THR A 109 14.22 -6.32 25.81
N PRO A 110 13.89 -5.02 25.68
CA PRO A 110 14.10 -4.29 24.41
C PRO A 110 15.51 -4.44 23.81
N ASP A 111 16.56 -4.49 24.63
CA ASP A 111 17.93 -4.70 24.15
C ASP A 111 18.19 -6.15 23.74
N ASP A 112 17.62 -7.15 24.42
CA ASP A 112 17.71 -8.56 24.01
C ASP A 112 17.02 -8.80 22.67
N LYS A 113 15.83 -8.21 22.49
CA LYS A 113 15.06 -8.25 21.24
C LYS A 113 15.87 -7.64 20.10
N PHE A 114 16.40 -6.44 20.32
CA PHE A 114 17.23 -5.75 19.34
C PHE A 114 18.49 -6.56 18.97
N ALA A 115 19.21 -7.09 19.96
CA ALA A 115 20.42 -7.88 19.72
C ALA A 115 20.12 -9.18 18.96
N THR A 116 19.03 -9.85 19.30
CA THR A 116 18.57 -11.07 18.61
C THR A 116 18.18 -10.75 17.17
N PHE A 117 17.42 -9.68 16.95
CA PHE A 117 17.01 -9.27 15.61
C PHE A 117 18.21 -8.94 14.71
N VAL A 118 19.17 -8.14 15.21
CA VAL A 118 20.42 -7.86 14.49
C VAL A 118 21.17 -9.15 14.15
N LYS A 119 21.28 -10.09 15.10
CA LYS A 119 21.93 -11.38 14.86
C LYS A 119 21.24 -12.15 13.74
N LEU A 120 19.91 -12.32 13.80
CA LEU A 120 19.15 -13.10 12.83
C LEU A 120 19.27 -12.55 11.41
N VAL A 121 19.16 -11.22 11.23
CA VAL A 121 19.32 -10.58 9.92
C VAL A 121 20.76 -10.75 9.38
N LYS A 122 21.77 -10.64 10.25
CA LYS A 122 23.17 -10.89 9.86
C LYS A 122 23.41 -12.35 9.48
N ASP A 123 22.81 -13.29 10.20
CA ASP A 123 22.91 -14.72 9.90
C ASP A 123 22.26 -15.05 8.54
N ALA A 124 21.08 -14.50 8.25
CA ALA A 124 20.44 -14.61 6.95
C ALA A 124 21.29 -14.01 5.82
N HIS A 125 21.90 -12.84 6.04
CA HIS A 125 22.82 -12.28 5.06
C HIS A 125 24.05 -13.18 4.80
N ARG A 126 24.60 -13.83 5.85
CA ARG A 126 25.68 -14.82 5.68
C ARG A 126 25.25 -16.05 4.89
N ALA A 127 23.97 -16.43 4.95
CA ALA A 127 23.39 -17.49 4.11
C ALA A 127 23.19 -17.05 2.64
N GLY A 128 23.42 -15.77 2.32
CA GLY A 128 23.26 -15.22 0.97
C GLY A 128 21.87 -14.66 0.69
N ALA A 129 20.98 -14.66 1.68
CA ALA A 129 19.59 -14.27 1.51
C ALA A 129 19.38 -12.75 1.37
N VAL A 130 18.29 -12.40 0.70
CA VAL A 130 17.74 -11.04 0.68
C VAL A 130 16.91 -10.83 1.95
N ASN A 131 17.12 -9.71 2.64
CA ASN A 131 16.37 -9.38 3.85
C ASN A 131 15.24 -8.39 3.53
N THR A 132 14.04 -8.66 4.04
CA THR A 132 12.90 -7.73 4.01
C THR A 132 12.31 -7.55 5.41
N ILE A 133 11.90 -6.33 5.76
CA ILE A 133 11.39 -5.97 7.08
C ILE A 133 10.07 -5.20 6.91
N SER A 134 8.97 -5.79 7.38
CA SER A 134 7.68 -5.12 7.58
C SER A 134 7.62 -4.38 8.92
N ALA A 135 6.55 -3.63 9.17
CA ALA A 135 6.39 -2.90 10.43
C ALA A 135 4.93 -2.84 10.89
N HIS A 136 4.58 -3.71 11.83
CA HIS A 136 3.29 -3.72 12.52
C HIS A 136 3.33 -2.85 13.78
N MET A 137 3.22 -1.53 13.61
CA MET A 137 3.46 -0.55 14.69
C MET A 137 2.27 -0.41 15.65
N ASN A 138 2.55 -0.21 16.95
CA ASN A 138 1.52 0.20 17.90
C ASN A 138 0.83 1.51 17.49
N ASN A 139 -0.40 1.67 17.96
CA ASN A 139 -1.13 2.92 17.88
C ASN A 139 -0.47 3.95 18.82
N PHE A 140 0.10 5.01 18.25
CA PHE A 140 0.83 6.05 18.99
C PHE A 140 -0.06 6.93 19.87
N VAL A 141 -1.37 6.93 19.65
CA VAL A 141 -2.33 7.74 20.39
C VAL A 141 -2.90 6.99 21.59
N THR A 142 -3.37 5.76 21.37
CA THR A 142 -4.06 4.97 22.40
C THR A 142 -3.12 4.04 23.16
N GLY A 143 -1.96 3.72 22.57
CA GLY A 143 -1.03 2.69 23.06
C GLY A 143 -1.44 1.26 22.72
N GLY A 144 -2.52 1.07 21.96
CA GLY A 144 -2.96 -0.24 21.46
C GLY A 144 -2.04 -0.83 20.38
N ASN A 145 -2.37 -2.03 19.90
CA ASN A 145 -1.62 -2.66 18.80
C ASN A 145 -1.95 -2.02 17.44
N TYR A 146 -1.33 -2.53 16.37
CA TYR A 146 -1.55 -2.07 14.99
C TYR A 146 -3.02 -2.13 14.52
N GLY A 147 -3.82 -3.01 15.11
CA GLY A 147 -5.25 -3.19 14.83
C GLY A 147 -6.17 -2.31 15.68
N ASP A 148 -5.64 -1.61 16.68
CA ASP A 148 -6.39 -0.54 17.35
C ASP A 148 -6.42 0.69 16.45
N THR A 149 -7.54 0.93 15.80
CA THR A 149 -7.71 1.99 14.80
C THR A 149 -8.29 3.29 15.37
N ASN A 150 -8.32 3.43 16.70
CA ASN A 150 -8.86 4.62 17.37
C ASN A 150 -7.88 5.79 17.44
N GLY A 151 -8.42 6.99 17.66
CA GLY A 151 -7.61 8.16 18.04
C GLY A 151 -7.06 9.04 16.91
N ASP A 152 -7.45 8.80 15.65
CA ASP A 152 -7.02 9.61 14.49
C ASP A 152 -5.48 9.70 14.39
N VAL A 153 -4.85 8.52 14.38
CA VAL A 153 -3.40 8.37 14.58
C VAL A 153 -2.61 9.15 13.54
N VAL A 154 -2.94 8.99 12.24
CA VAL A 154 -2.14 9.57 11.14
C VAL A 154 -2.07 11.08 11.26
N GLN A 155 -3.19 11.77 11.47
CA GLN A 155 -3.21 13.21 11.63
C GLN A 155 -2.33 13.68 12.81
N ARG A 156 -2.34 12.92 13.91
CA ARG A 156 -1.65 13.30 15.16
C ARG A 156 -0.17 12.97 15.16
N ILE A 157 0.30 12.03 14.33
CA ILE A 157 1.73 11.70 14.19
C ILE A 157 2.43 12.46 13.06
N LEU A 158 1.69 13.04 12.11
CA LEU A 158 2.27 13.87 11.04
C LEU A 158 2.90 15.17 11.59
N PRO A 159 3.79 15.84 10.83
CA PRO A 159 4.45 17.07 11.28
C PRO A 159 3.47 18.17 11.71
N GLY A 160 3.54 18.52 13.00
CA GLY A 160 2.64 19.49 13.64
C GLY A 160 1.51 18.85 14.47
N GLY A 161 1.33 17.54 14.38
CA GLY A 161 0.51 16.76 15.30
C GLY A 161 1.19 16.58 16.67
N ASP A 162 0.37 16.31 17.69
CA ASP A 162 0.78 16.25 19.09
C ASP A 162 1.48 14.94 19.50
N HIS A 163 1.40 13.89 18.67
CA HIS A 163 2.10 12.60 18.83
C HIS A 163 3.26 12.40 17.85
N ASN A 164 3.66 13.45 17.11
CA ASN A 164 4.78 13.36 16.16
C ASN A 164 6.10 12.93 16.83
N ALA A 165 6.34 13.34 18.08
CA ALA A 165 7.53 12.95 18.83
C ALA A 165 7.57 11.43 19.11
N ASP A 166 6.42 10.82 19.39
CA ASP A 166 6.33 9.37 19.65
C ASP A 166 6.65 8.56 18.39
N PHE A 167 6.12 9.03 17.25
CA PHE A 167 6.39 8.40 15.96
C PHE A 167 7.86 8.55 15.53
N THR A 168 8.46 9.73 15.67
CA THR A 168 9.89 9.90 15.37
C THR A 168 10.79 9.11 16.31
N ALA A 169 10.41 8.92 17.57
CA ALA A 169 11.12 8.01 18.48
C ALA A 169 11.06 6.54 18.01
N TYR A 170 9.98 6.12 17.35
CA TYR A 170 9.91 4.82 16.68
C TYR A 170 10.83 4.77 15.45
N LEU A 171 10.80 5.78 14.58
CA LEU A 171 11.70 5.87 13.42
C LEU A 171 13.17 5.91 13.83
N ASP A 172 13.49 6.46 14.99
CA ASP A 172 14.83 6.43 15.57
C ASP A 172 15.30 5.01 15.89
N ARG A 173 14.40 4.13 16.31
CA ARG A 173 14.71 2.71 16.54
C ARG A 173 14.89 1.95 15.23
N VAL A 174 14.06 2.24 14.23
CA VAL A 174 14.24 1.72 12.86
C VAL A 174 15.62 2.13 12.32
N ALA A 175 15.99 3.40 12.46
CA ALA A 175 17.31 3.88 12.03
C ALA A 175 18.45 3.24 12.83
N ARG A 176 18.31 3.05 14.15
CA ARG A 176 19.27 2.33 14.99
C ARG A 176 19.49 0.90 14.47
N LEU A 177 18.41 0.20 14.08
CA LEU A 177 18.53 -1.13 13.48
C LEU A 177 19.29 -1.05 12.16
N ALA A 178 18.86 -0.20 11.22
CA ALA A 178 19.48 -0.06 9.91
C ALA A 178 21.00 0.18 10.00
N HIS A 179 21.45 1.03 10.93
CA HIS A 179 22.87 1.31 11.18
C HIS A 179 23.64 0.16 11.84
N ALA A 180 22.96 -0.70 12.61
CA ALA A 180 23.58 -1.88 13.23
C ALA A 180 23.76 -3.04 12.24
N LEU A 181 22.99 -3.07 11.15
CA LEU A 181 23.03 -4.12 10.13
C LEU A 181 24.24 -3.94 9.20
N THR A 182 25.39 -4.44 9.67
CA THR A 182 26.63 -4.52 8.90
C THR A 182 27.10 -5.96 8.76
N ASP A 183 27.65 -6.32 7.60
CA ASP A 183 28.27 -7.61 7.35
C ASP A 183 29.56 -7.79 8.18
N ASP A 184 30.19 -8.95 8.07
CA ASP A 184 31.42 -9.25 8.83
C ASP A 184 32.63 -8.41 8.37
N ASN A 185 32.54 -7.72 7.23
CA ASN A 185 33.54 -6.78 6.71
C ASN A 185 33.21 -5.32 7.07
N GLY A 186 32.11 -5.07 7.78
CA GLY A 186 31.65 -3.74 8.15
C GLY A 186 30.88 -2.99 7.04
N HIS A 187 30.49 -3.65 5.95
CA HIS A 187 29.63 -3.05 4.93
C HIS A 187 28.16 -3.09 5.37
N PRO A 188 27.37 -2.04 5.10
CA PRO A 188 25.94 -2.07 5.39
C PRO A 188 25.22 -3.18 4.62
N ILE A 189 24.37 -3.93 5.32
CA ILE A 189 23.53 -4.99 4.75
C ILE A 189 22.28 -4.34 4.15
N PRO A 190 21.98 -4.57 2.85
CA PRO A 190 20.76 -4.09 2.23
C PRO A 190 19.50 -4.75 2.81
N VAL A 191 18.46 -3.94 3.01
CA VAL A 191 17.16 -4.38 3.50
C VAL A 191 16.05 -3.77 2.64
N ILE A 192 15.05 -4.57 2.30
CA ILE A 192 13.78 -4.08 1.79
C ILE A 192 12.91 -3.68 2.99
N PHE A 193 12.62 -2.40 3.17
CA PHE A 193 11.78 -1.89 4.24
C PHE A 193 10.36 -1.61 3.72
N ARG A 194 9.35 -2.21 4.34
CA ARG A 194 7.94 -2.20 3.91
C ARG A 194 7.02 -1.67 5.02
N PRO A 195 6.98 -0.34 5.28
CA PRO A 195 6.10 0.24 6.28
C PRO A 195 4.66 0.41 5.73
N PHE A 196 3.67 0.46 6.62
CA PHE A 196 2.28 0.82 6.30
C PHE A 196 1.62 0.05 5.14
N HIS A 197 1.95 -1.24 5.02
CA HIS A 197 1.34 -2.17 4.06
C HIS A 197 -0.18 -2.33 4.26
N GLU A 198 -0.86 -2.83 3.23
CA GLU A 198 -2.31 -3.10 3.21
C GLU A 198 -3.20 -1.87 3.50
N ASN A 199 -2.73 -0.68 3.17
CA ASN A 199 -3.42 0.56 3.49
C ASN A 199 -4.70 0.79 2.66
N SER A 200 -4.98 0.00 1.62
CA SER A 200 -6.29 0.00 0.97
C SER A 200 -7.36 -0.65 1.86
N GLY A 201 -6.98 -1.54 2.76
CA GLY A 201 -7.83 -2.08 3.82
C GLY A 201 -8.06 -1.09 4.96
N SER A 202 -8.73 -1.53 6.03
CA SER A 202 -9.06 -0.68 7.20
C SER A 202 -8.86 -1.37 8.56
N TRP A 203 -8.18 -2.52 8.55
CA TRP A 203 -7.83 -3.27 9.77
C TRP A 203 -6.60 -2.71 10.50
N PHE A 204 -5.82 -1.83 9.86
CA PHE A 204 -4.71 -1.11 10.49
C PHE A 204 -5.05 0.37 10.68
N TRP A 205 -4.44 1.02 11.69
CA TRP A 205 -4.70 2.44 11.98
C TRP A 205 -4.23 3.39 10.87
N TRP A 206 -3.40 2.94 9.94
CA TRP A 206 -3.00 3.68 8.72
C TRP A 206 -3.84 3.32 7.49
N GLY A 207 -4.83 2.43 7.64
CA GLY A 207 -5.72 2.00 6.57
C GLY A 207 -6.64 3.12 6.09
N ALA A 208 -7.28 2.89 4.95
CA ALA A 208 -8.05 3.90 4.23
C ALA A 208 -9.12 4.59 5.09
N ALA A 209 -9.78 3.87 6.01
CA ALA A 209 -10.82 4.46 6.88
C ALA A 209 -10.27 5.42 7.96
N HIS A 210 -8.95 5.44 8.13
CA HIS A 210 -8.25 6.14 9.20
C HIS A 210 -7.21 7.13 8.66
N ALA A 211 -7.00 7.14 7.35
CA ALA A 211 -6.10 8.06 6.66
C ALA A 211 -6.62 8.37 5.26
N SER A 212 -6.84 9.64 4.96
CA SER A 212 -7.11 10.05 3.57
C SER A 212 -5.91 9.70 2.67
N PRO A 213 -6.10 9.57 1.34
CA PRO A 213 -4.99 9.28 0.44
C PRO A 213 -3.81 10.25 0.57
N SER A 214 -4.10 11.54 0.75
CA SER A 214 -3.07 12.57 0.92
C SER A 214 -2.35 12.46 2.28
N GLN A 215 -3.06 12.11 3.35
CA GLN A 215 -2.46 11.85 4.65
C GLN A 215 -1.54 10.62 4.61
N TYR A 216 -1.97 9.53 3.95
CA TYR A 216 -1.12 8.34 3.77
C TYR A 216 0.13 8.66 2.95
N ILE A 217 -0.02 9.36 1.83
CA ILE A 217 1.12 9.78 0.99
C ILE A 217 2.12 10.61 1.81
N GLU A 218 1.65 11.57 2.61
CA GLU A 218 2.52 12.38 3.45
C GLU A 218 3.13 11.60 4.62
N LEU A 219 2.42 10.63 5.20
CA LEU A 219 2.96 9.71 6.22
C LEU A 219 4.13 8.90 5.65
N TRP A 220 3.96 8.38 4.43
CA TRP A 220 5.00 7.66 3.72
C TRP A 220 6.22 8.55 3.43
N ARG A 221 5.98 9.71 2.79
CA ARG A 221 7.06 10.65 2.44
C ARG A 221 7.83 11.09 3.68
N TYR A 222 7.11 11.40 4.76
CA TYR A 222 7.71 11.78 6.02
C TYR A 222 8.61 10.68 6.58
N THR A 223 8.17 9.42 6.52
CA THR A 223 8.94 8.26 6.96
C THR A 223 10.23 8.09 6.17
N VAL A 224 10.14 8.12 4.84
CA VAL A 224 11.31 8.01 3.95
C VAL A 224 12.27 9.17 4.19
N GLU A 225 11.79 10.41 4.23
CA GLU A 225 12.63 11.59 4.45
C GLU A 225 13.27 11.60 5.83
N TYR A 226 12.55 11.16 6.86
CA TYR A 226 13.11 11.06 8.20
C TYR A 226 14.25 10.04 8.25
N LEU A 227 14.04 8.82 7.72
CA LEU A 227 15.07 7.78 7.71
C LEU A 227 16.25 8.15 6.81
N ARG A 228 15.99 8.56 5.56
CA ARG A 228 17.00 8.89 4.54
C ARG A 228 17.72 10.21 4.83
N ASP A 229 16.98 11.30 5.03
CA ASP A 229 17.55 12.64 5.08
C ASP A 229 17.96 13.07 6.49
N THR A 230 17.19 12.68 7.51
CA THR A 230 17.44 13.07 8.91
C THR A 230 18.31 12.08 9.66
N ARG A 231 18.10 10.76 9.46
CA ARG A 231 18.86 9.70 10.13
C ARG A 231 19.91 9.03 9.24
N HIS A 232 20.06 9.47 7.99
CA HIS A 232 21.11 9.01 7.05
C HIS A 232 21.13 7.50 6.83
N VAL A 233 19.95 6.88 6.78
CA VAL A 233 19.79 5.45 6.45
C VAL A 233 19.93 5.28 4.93
N HIS A 234 20.99 4.58 4.53
CA HIS A 234 21.35 4.38 3.11
C HIS A 234 21.36 2.92 2.66
N ASN A 235 20.95 2.00 3.53
CA ASN A 235 20.88 0.57 3.23
C ASN A 235 19.46 0.05 3.00
N PHE A 236 18.47 0.94 2.86
CA PHE A 236 17.08 0.56 2.60
C PHE A 236 16.68 0.69 1.13
N LEU A 237 15.87 -0.26 0.67
CA LEU A 237 14.93 -0.12 -0.45
C LEU A 237 13.52 -0.01 0.13
N TYR A 238 12.66 0.83 -0.41
CA TYR A 238 11.31 1.05 0.11
C TYR A 238 10.26 0.31 -0.73
N ALA A 239 9.54 -0.64 -0.11
CA ALA A 239 8.51 -1.44 -0.78
C ALA A 239 7.10 -0.98 -0.39
N TYR A 240 6.30 -0.54 -1.35
CA TYR A 240 4.92 -0.09 -1.17
C TYR A 240 3.96 -1.19 -1.60
N SER A 241 3.19 -1.75 -0.66
CA SER A 241 2.19 -2.81 -0.92
C SER A 241 0.83 -2.42 -0.34
N PRO A 242 -0.04 -1.72 -1.10
CA PRO A 242 -1.30 -1.22 -0.57
C PRO A 242 -2.34 -2.31 -0.25
N GLY A 243 -2.12 -3.56 -0.65
CA GLY A 243 -3.06 -4.68 -0.53
C GLY A 243 -3.18 -5.44 -1.83
N GLY A 244 -4.37 -5.99 -2.11
CA GLY A 244 -4.67 -6.70 -3.35
C GLY A 244 -6.14 -6.65 -3.76
N GLY A 245 -6.47 -7.27 -4.89
CA GLY A 245 -7.83 -7.30 -5.45
C GLY A 245 -8.17 -6.07 -6.30
N TYR A 246 -7.26 -5.69 -7.20
CA TYR A 246 -7.39 -4.49 -8.05
C TYR A 246 -8.02 -4.80 -9.43
N GLY A 247 -8.17 -6.08 -9.76
CA GLY A 247 -8.71 -6.53 -11.04
C GLY A 247 -7.93 -5.99 -12.24
N GLY A 248 -6.62 -5.77 -12.08
CA GLY A 248 -5.76 -5.17 -13.10
C GLY A 248 -5.98 -3.68 -13.37
N THR A 249 -6.70 -2.98 -12.48
CA THR A 249 -6.98 -1.52 -12.59
C THR A 249 -5.99 -0.72 -11.74
N ASP A 250 -5.26 0.19 -12.36
CA ASP A 250 -4.19 0.95 -11.72
C ASP A 250 -4.70 2.09 -10.82
N ASP A 251 -5.84 2.71 -11.13
CA ASP A 251 -6.39 3.84 -10.36
C ASP A 251 -6.51 3.57 -8.85
N VAL A 252 -6.97 2.37 -8.46
CA VAL A 252 -7.13 1.99 -7.06
C VAL A 252 -5.77 1.77 -6.39
N TYR A 253 -4.86 1.07 -7.06
CA TYR A 253 -3.49 0.82 -6.60
C TYR A 253 -2.70 2.12 -6.42
N MET A 254 -2.83 3.03 -7.39
CA MET A 254 -2.06 4.27 -7.50
C MET A 254 -2.62 5.39 -6.63
N ARG A 255 -3.84 5.26 -6.09
CA ARG A 255 -4.50 6.30 -5.29
C ARG A 255 -3.67 6.77 -4.10
N THR A 256 -2.98 5.85 -3.43
CA THR A 256 -2.10 6.14 -2.28
C THR A 256 -0.63 6.08 -2.62
N TYR A 257 -0.28 6.07 -3.92
CA TYR A 257 1.11 5.96 -4.36
C TYR A 257 1.93 7.22 -3.97
N PRO A 258 2.98 7.06 -3.15
CA PRO A 258 3.75 8.20 -2.64
C PRO A 258 4.56 8.98 -3.70
N GLY A 259 4.82 8.35 -4.84
CA GLY A 259 5.57 8.90 -5.97
C GLY A 259 6.93 8.21 -6.21
N ASP A 260 7.45 8.35 -7.43
CA ASP A 260 8.65 7.65 -7.92
C ASP A 260 9.94 7.89 -7.10
N ASN A 261 10.02 8.99 -6.35
CA ASN A 261 11.18 9.35 -5.51
C ASN A 261 11.11 8.73 -4.10
N PHE A 262 10.06 7.97 -3.79
CA PHE A 262 9.80 7.45 -2.45
C PHE A 262 9.56 5.93 -2.41
N VAL A 263 9.48 5.28 -3.57
CA VAL A 263 9.19 3.85 -3.68
C VAL A 263 10.20 3.21 -4.63
N ASP A 264 10.76 2.07 -4.23
CA ASP A 264 11.65 1.24 -5.04
C ASP A 264 10.93 0.00 -5.58
N ILE A 265 10.08 -0.62 -4.75
CA ILE A 265 9.38 -1.87 -5.06
C ILE A 265 7.87 -1.65 -4.96
N LEU A 266 7.16 -2.02 -6.02
CA LEU A 266 5.71 -2.09 -6.10
C LEU A 266 5.26 -3.49 -5.66
N GLY A 267 4.70 -3.57 -4.47
CA GLY A 267 4.24 -4.79 -3.84
C GLY A 267 2.73 -5.04 -4.01
N TYR A 268 2.35 -6.27 -3.71
CA TYR A 268 1.01 -6.83 -3.76
C TYR A 268 0.85 -7.82 -2.62
N ASP A 269 -0.20 -7.65 -1.82
CA ASP A 269 -0.50 -8.53 -0.69
C ASP A 269 -1.87 -9.16 -0.93
N ASN A 270 -1.93 -10.49 -1.08
CA ASN A 270 -3.19 -11.18 -1.34
C ASN A 270 -3.17 -12.63 -0.85
N TYR A 271 -4.19 -12.96 -0.04
CA TYR A 271 -4.38 -14.30 0.50
C TYR A 271 -5.61 -14.98 -0.13
N ASP A 272 -5.49 -16.27 -0.38
CA ASP A 272 -6.53 -17.11 -0.97
C ASP A 272 -7.53 -17.54 0.10
N GLY A 273 -8.83 -17.35 -0.14
CA GLY A 273 -9.90 -17.87 0.73
C GLY A 273 -10.73 -18.96 0.06
N THR A 274 -10.25 -19.49 -1.07
CA THR A 274 -11.04 -20.24 -2.06
C THR A 274 -10.45 -21.60 -2.41
N ASP A 275 -9.44 -22.07 -1.66
CA ASP A 275 -8.75 -23.35 -1.88
C ASP A 275 -8.20 -23.49 -3.30
N GLY A 276 -7.53 -22.44 -3.80
CA GLY A 276 -6.95 -22.42 -5.13
C GLY A 276 -8.01 -22.34 -6.22
N SER A 277 -8.99 -21.43 -6.13
CA SER A 277 -9.92 -21.26 -7.26
C SER A 277 -9.22 -20.64 -8.48
N LEU A 278 -9.68 -21.01 -9.68
CA LEU A 278 -9.18 -20.39 -10.93
C LEU A 278 -9.50 -18.87 -10.96
N GLN A 279 -10.62 -18.44 -10.39
CA GLN A 279 -10.98 -17.02 -10.31
C GLN A 279 -9.94 -16.24 -9.49
N TRP A 280 -9.56 -16.75 -8.33
CA TRP A 280 -8.54 -16.14 -7.47
C TRP A 280 -7.18 -16.08 -8.18
N ARG A 281 -6.72 -17.20 -8.76
CA ARG A 281 -5.45 -17.20 -9.50
C ARG A 281 -5.43 -16.25 -10.69
N ASN A 282 -6.54 -16.15 -11.44
CA ASN A 282 -6.65 -15.18 -12.53
C ASN A 282 -6.58 -13.73 -12.03
N ALA A 283 -7.12 -13.44 -10.84
CA ALA A 283 -7.02 -12.12 -10.22
C ALA A 283 -5.59 -11.79 -9.81
N VAL A 284 -4.89 -12.73 -9.16
CA VAL A 284 -3.47 -12.62 -8.82
C VAL A 284 -2.63 -12.34 -10.07
N VAL A 285 -2.83 -13.12 -11.15
CA VAL A 285 -2.11 -12.93 -12.41
C VAL A 285 -2.40 -11.55 -13.02
N SER A 286 -3.66 -11.12 -13.02
CA SER A 286 -4.06 -9.80 -13.54
C SER A 286 -3.38 -8.66 -12.79
N ASP A 287 -3.39 -8.71 -11.46
CA ASP A 287 -2.79 -7.68 -10.60
C ASP A 287 -1.26 -7.68 -10.72
N LEU A 288 -0.60 -8.84 -10.67
CA LEU A 288 0.86 -8.95 -10.84
C LEU A 288 1.31 -8.47 -12.23
N GLY A 289 0.54 -8.79 -13.28
CA GLY A 289 0.79 -8.29 -14.62
C GLY A 289 0.66 -6.76 -14.71
N MET A 290 -0.36 -6.18 -14.07
CA MET A 290 -0.51 -4.72 -13.95
C MET A 290 0.71 -4.10 -13.25
N LEU A 291 1.12 -4.64 -12.09
CA LEU A 291 2.27 -4.17 -11.33
C LEU A 291 3.56 -4.23 -12.13
N ALA A 292 3.80 -5.33 -12.86
CA ALA A 292 4.99 -5.48 -13.70
C ALA A 292 5.06 -4.42 -14.80
N ARG A 293 3.93 -4.08 -15.43
CA ARG A 293 3.86 -3.00 -16.44
C ARG A 293 4.15 -1.63 -15.84
N ILE A 294 3.54 -1.31 -14.69
CA ILE A 294 3.78 -0.05 -13.97
C ILE A 294 5.25 0.04 -13.53
N ALA A 295 5.80 -1.07 -13.03
CA ALA A 295 7.19 -1.15 -12.59
C ALA A 295 8.15 -0.90 -13.75
N GLU A 296 7.93 -1.52 -14.91
CA GLU A 296 8.73 -1.31 -16.12
C GLU A 296 8.71 0.17 -16.55
N GLU A 297 7.51 0.77 -16.67
CA GLU A 297 7.36 2.17 -17.07
C GLU A 297 8.11 3.13 -16.15
N ARG A 298 8.15 2.81 -14.85
CA ARG A 298 8.78 3.63 -13.81
C ARG A 298 10.20 3.18 -13.46
N GLY A 299 10.75 2.16 -14.13
CA GLY A 299 12.04 1.58 -13.78
C GLY A 299 12.14 1.18 -12.31
N LYS A 300 11.10 0.52 -11.80
CA LYS A 300 10.93 -0.02 -10.43
C LYS A 300 10.91 -1.54 -10.47
N VAL A 301 10.79 -2.15 -9.31
CA VAL A 301 10.65 -3.60 -9.12
C VAL A 301 9.17 -3.92 -8.84
N SER A 302 8.64 -5.04 -9.34
CA SER A 302 7.35 -5.60 -8.92
C SER A 302 7.56 -6.86 -8.06
N ALA A 303 6.74 -7.05 -7.03
CA ALA A 303 6.83 -8.21 -6.14
C ALA A 303 5.45 -8.64 -5.59
N PHE A 304 5.29 -9.94 -5.34
CA PHE A 304 4.18 -10.49 -4.57
C PHE A 304 4.59 -10.48 -3.09
N THR A 305 4.51 -9.30 -2.48
CA THR A 305 5.07 -9.01 -1.16
C THR A 305 4.48 -9.88 -0.05
N GLU A 306 3.24 -10.34 -0.17
CA GLU A 306 2.63 -11.36 0.68
C GLU A 306 1.66 -12.25 -0.12
N PHE A 307 1.81 -13.58 0.01
CA PHE A 307 0.87 -14.57 -0.51
C PHE A 307 0.67 -15.75 0.45
N GLY A 308 -0.50 -16.40 0.40
CA GLY A 308 -0.77 -17.57 1.23
C GLY A 308 -2.24 -17.97 1.23
N GLU A 309 -2.56 -19.05 1.93
CA GLU A 309 -3.94 -19.36 2.32
C GLU A 309 -4.40 -18.43 3.45
N SER A 310 -5.64 -17.97 3.40
CA SER A 310 -6.23 -17.04 4.37
C SER A 310 -6.32 -17.70 5.73
N GLY A 311 -5.64 -17.12 6.72
CA GLY A 311 -5.53 -17.69 8.07
C GLY A 311 -4.46 -18.78 8.21
N GLY A 312 -3.79 -19.17 7.14
CA GLY A 312 -2.79 -20.24 7.11
C GLY A 312 -3.32 -21.54 6.48
N LEU A 313 -2.40 -22.49 6.27
CA LEU A 313 -2.74 -23.85 5.84
C LEU A 313 -3.60 -24.55 6.89
N LYS A 314 -4.50 -25.41 6.42
CA LYS A 314 -5.40 -26.16 7.31
C LYS A 314 -4.73 -27.43 7.81
N PRO A 315 -5.13 -27.99 8.96
CA PRO A 315 -4.65 -29.29 9.41
C PRO A 315 -4.90 -30.41 8.37
N ASN A 316 -4.10 -31.47 8.42
CA ASN A 316 -4.24 -32.62 7.51
C ASN A 316 -5.68 -33.15 7.46
N GLY A 317 -6.18 -33.42 6.26
CA GLY A 317 -7.55 -33.85 5.98
C GLY A 317 -8.55 -32.73 5.75
N HIS A 318 -8.12 -31.46 5.84
CA HIS A 318 -8.97 -30.28 5.66
C HIS A 318 -8.58 -29.41 4.45
N ASN A 319 -7.48 -29.70 3.76
CA ASN A 319 -7.10 -28.99 2.53
C ASN A 319 -7.73 -29.69 1.32
N SER A 320 -8.53 -28.97 0.53
CA SER A 320 -9.19 -29.54 -0.66
C SER A 320 -8.31 -29.54 -1.91
N ASP A 321 -7.37 -28.60 -2.03
CA ASP A 321 -6.39 -28.56 -3.11
C ASP A 321 -4.99 -28.89 -2.58
N LEU A 322 -4.50 -30.10 -2.90
CA LEU A 322 -3.16 -30.55 -2.53
C LEU A 322 -2.09 -30.14 -3.55
N LYS A 323 -2.42 -29.25 -4.50
CA LYS A 323 -1.54 -28.73 -5.56
C LYS A 323 -1.48 -27.21 -5.58
N TRP A 324 -1.76 -26.58 -4.44
CA TRP A 324 -1.92 -25.14 -4.34
C TRP A 324 -0.67 -24.34 -4.74
N TYR A 325 0.52 -24.67 -4.24
CA TYR A 325 1.74 -23.92 -4.52
C TYR A 325 2.15 -24.00 -5.99
N THR A 326 2.12 -25.21 -6.54
CA THR A 326 2.47 -25.42 -7.96
C THR A 326 1.47 -24.75 -8.89
N GLN A 327 0.17 -24.82 -8.59
CA GLN A 327 -0.85 -24.11 -9.39
C GLN A 327 -0.70 -22.58 -9.34
N VAL A 328 -0.36 -22.01 -8.18
CA VAL A 328 -0.07 -20.58 -8.04
C VAL A 328 1.12 -20.20 -8.93
N LEU A 329 2.24 -20.91 -8.77
CA LEU A 329 3.45 -20.65 -9.55
C LEU A 329 3.21 -20.77 -11.06
N ASP A 330 2.61 -21.88 -11.50
CA ASP A 330 2.31 -22.16 -12.91
C ASP A 330 1.44 -21.06 -13.53
N SER A 331 0.44 -20.55 -12.77
CA SER A 331 -0.44 -19.49 -13.26
C SER A 331 0.31 -18.18 -13.45
N ILE A 332 1.22 -17.84 -12.54
CA ILE A 332 2.07 -16.63 -12.65
C ILE A 332 3.05 -16.77 -13.82
N LEU A 333 3.70 -17.93 -13.96
CA LEU A 333 4.69 -18.17 -15.01
C LEU A 333 4.07 -18.23 -16.42
N ALA A 334 2.80 -18.62 -16.53
CA ALA A 334 2.07 -18.66 -17.80
C ALA A 334 1.80 -17.27 -18.39
N ASP A 335 1.80 -16.21 -17.58
CA ASP A 335 1.58 -14.84 -18.04
C ASP A 335 2.91 -14.08 -18.23
N PRO A 336 3.13 -13.45 -19.40
CA PRO A 336 4.41 -12.80 -19.73
C PRO A 336 4.73 -11.57 -18.88
N ASP A 337 3.72 -10.92 -18.29
CA ASP A 337 3.92 -9.77 -17.40
C ASP A 337 4.00 -10.23 -15.94
N ALA A 338 3.09 -11.09 -15.47
CA ALA A 338 3.09 -11.56 -14.08
C ALA A 338 4.36 -12.36 -13.74
N SER A 339 4.89 -13.14 -14.68
CA SER A 339 6.17 -13.87 -14.54
C SER A 339 7.40 -12.97 -14.32
N ARG A 340 7.25 -11.64 -14.46
CA ARG A 340 8.31 -10.66 -14.17
C ARG A 340 8.39 -10.25 -12.70
N THR A 341 7.51 -10.77 -11.85
CA THR A 341 7.52 -10.60 -10.40
C THR A 341 8.85 -11.09 -9.82
N SER A 342 9.55 -10.23 -9.07
CA SER A 342 10.90 -10.53 -8.59
C SER A 342 10.93 -11.52 -7.44
N TYR A 343 9.98 -11.43 -6.51
CA TYR A 343 9.87 -12.36 -5.39
C TYR A 343 8.42 -12.54 -4.97
N MET A 344 8.14 -13.66 -4.30
CA MET A 344 6.88 -13.96 -3.64
C MET A 344 7.14 -14.47 -2.22
N MET A 345 6.53 -13.86 -1.22
CA MET A 345 6.79 -14.18 0.19
C MET A 345 5.54 -14.66 0.92
N THR A 346 5.62 -15.79 1.61
CA THR A 346 4.54 -16.28 2.48
C THR A 346 4.77 -15.97 3.95
N TRP A 347 3.73 -16.12 4.76
CA TRP A 347 3.69 -15.67 6.15
C TRP A 347 4.26 -16.70 7.15
N THR A 348 4.23 -16.37 8.43
CA THR A 348 4.99 -17.05 9.48
C THR A 348 4.36 -18.38 9.94
N ASN A 349 5.22 -19.38 10.15
CA ASN A 349 4.87 -20.60 10.90
C ASN A 349 4.93 -20.38 12.42
N TYR A 350 3.86 -19.87 13.02
CA TYR A 350 3.82 -19.63 14.48
C TYR A 350 3.68 -20.93 15.29
N SER A 351 2.82 -21.83 14.83
CA SER A 351 2.53 -23.12 15.48
C SER A 351 1.72 -24.01 14.53
N THR A 352 1.30 -25.20 14.98
CA THR A 352 0.35 -26.04 14.24
C THR A 352 -1.04 -25.41 14.09
N ASP A 353 -1.37 -24.35 14.85
CA ASP A 353 -2.65 -23.66 14.76
C ASP A 353 -2.65 -22.57 13.67
N GLN A 354 -1.46 -22.06 13.30
CA GLN A 354 -1.30 -21.06 12.25
C GLN A 354 0.10 -21.15 11.63
N PHE A 355 0.14 -21.64 10.39
CA PHE A 355 1.35 -21.85 9.60
C PHE A 355 1.06 -21.71 8.10
N PHE A 356 2.06 -21.35 7.30
CA PHE A 356 1.92 -21.05 5.87
C PHE A 356 2.92 -21.82 5.00
N VAL A 357 3.92 -22.48 5.60
CA VAL A 357 4.81 -23.43 4.94
C VAL A 357 4.53 -24.82 5.52
N PRO A 358 4.28 -25.86 4.69
CA PRO A 358 4.02 -27.20 5.19
C PRO A 358 5.29 -27.78 5.84
N TYR A 359 5.11 -28.49 6.95
CA TYR A 359 6.21 -29.04 7.75
C TYR A 359 6.40 -30.56 7.53
N PRO A 360 7.64 -31.08 7.63
CA PRO A 360 7.92 -32.52 7.62
C PRO A 360 7.44 -33.20 8.90
N ALA A 361 7.43 -34.53 8.92
CA ALA A 361 7.16 -35.27 10.15
C ALA A 361 8.15 -34.88 11.26
N HIS A 362 7.63 -34.50 12.43
CA HIS A 362 8.42 -34.00 13.56
C HIS A 362 7.86 -34.50 14.89
N GLY A 363 8.65 -35.28 15.63
CA GLY A 363 8.19 -35.91 16.87
C GLY A 363 6.98 -36.81 16.62
N ALA A 364 5.83 -36.44 17.21
CA ALA A 364 4.55 -37.13 17.00
C ALA A 364 3.69 -36.52 15.87
N LEU A 365 4.09 -35.37 15.31
CA LEU A 365 3.38 -34.73 14.21
C LEU A 365 3.69 -35.47 12.90
N PRO A 366 2.67 -35.93 12.15
CA PRO A 366 2.89 -36.47 10.82
C PRO A 366 3.34 -35.37 9.84
N GLU A 367 3.89 -35.78 8.70
CA GLU A 367 4.17 -34.86 7.58
C GLU A 367 2.88 -34.15 7.15
N HIS A 368 2.96 -32.85 6.88
CA HIS A 368 1.83 -32.07 6.38
C HIS A 368 1.48 -32.47 4.94
N GLU A 369 0.20 -32.62 4.62
CA GLU A 369 -0.26 -33.20 3.34
C GLU A 369 0.07 -32.36 2.10
N LEU A 370 0.33 -31.07 2.27
CA LEU A 370 0.83 -30.17 1.21
C LEU A 370 2.35 -30.19 1.02
N LEU A 371 3.14 -30.86 1.89
CA LEU A 371 4.60 -30.88 1.74
C LEU A 371 5.07 -31.49 0.40
N PRO A 372 4.46 -32.56 -0.14
CA PRO A 372 4.82 -33.05 -1.46
C PRO A 372 4.62 -32.03 -2.59
N ASP A 373 3.65 -31.13 -2.46
CA ASP A 373 3.45 -30.05 -3.43
C ASP A 373 4.47 -28.93 -3.27
N PHE A 374 4.76 -28.55 -2.03
CA PHE A 374 5.78 -27.54 -1.76
C PHE A 374 7.19 -28.01 -2.19
N ARG A 375 7.50 -29.31 -2.07
CA ARG A 375 8.71 -29.91 -2.66
C ARG A 375 8.70 -29.86 -4.20
N ALA A 376 7.54 -30.00 -4.83
CA ALA A 376 7.43 -29.85 -6.28
C ALA A 376 7.56 -28.39 -6.73
N PHE A 377 7.05 -27.45 -5.93
CA PHE A 377 7.25 -26.01 -6.10
C PHE A 377 8.73 -25.63 -5.99
N GLU A 378 9.47 -26.15 -5.00
CA GLU A 378 10.92 -25.91 -4.89
C GLU A 378 11.72 -26.53 -6.03
N ALA A 379 11.32 -27.71 -6.51
CA ALA A 379 12.01 -28.38 -7.61
C ALA A 379 11.80 -27.69 -8.99
N ASP A 380 10.88 -26.73 -9.12
CA ASP A 380 10.71 -25.96 -10.35
C ASP A 380 11.88 -24.99 -10.53
N PRO A 381 12.57 -24.97 -11.69
CA PRO A 381 13.73 -24.11 -11.90
C PRO A 381 13.43 -22.60 -11.90
N HIS A 382 12.16 -22.20 -11.94
CA HIS A 382 11.73 -20.82 -11.80
C HIS A 382 11.32 -20.46 -10.36
N SER A 383 11.42 -21.39 -9.41
CA SER A 383 11.24 -21.14 -7.99
C SER A 383 12.62 -21.04 -7.34
N VAL A 384 13.05 -19.82 -7.03
CA VAL A 384 14.44 -19.55 -6.65
C VAL A 384 14.58 -19.56 -5.13
N PHE A 385 15.42 -20.45 -4.61
CA PHE A 385 15.74 -20.59 -3.19
C PHE A 385 17.16 -20.08 -2.88
N SER A 386 17.58 -20.16 -1.61
CA SER A 386 18.84 -19.55 -1.17
C SER A 386 20.06 -20.13 -1.86
N SER A 387 20.08 -21.43 -2.18
CA SER A 387 21.23 -22.08 -2.83
C SER A 387 21.40 -21.69 -4.30
N ASP A 388 20.36 -21.18 -4.94
CA ASP A 388 20.39 -20.66 -6.32
C ASP A 388 21.00 -19.25 -6.40
N LEU A 389 21.07 -18.54 -5.28
CA LEU A 389 21.59 -17.18 -5.23
C LEU A 389 23.11 -17.15 -5.37
N ASN A 390 23.59 -16.21 -6.17
CA ASN A 390 25.01 -15.83 -6.20
C ASN A 390 25.19 -14.48 -5.48
N PRO A 391 25.72 -14.46 -4.24
CA PRO A 391 25.85 -13.20 -3.47
C PRO A 391 26.69 -12.12 -4.17
N ARG A 392 27.61 -12.49 -5.06
CA ARG A 392 28.38 -11.52 -5.86
C ARG A 392 27.51 -10.81 -6.90
N ASP A 393 26.47 -11.47 -7.38
CA ASP A 393 25.50 -10.88 -8.29
C ASP A 393 24.40 -10.14 -7.53
N VAL A 394 23.92 -10.67 -6.40
CA VAL A 394 22.91 -10.00 -5.57
C VAL A 394 23.44 -8.69 -4.99
N PHE A 395 24.64 -8.71 -4.40
CA PHE A 395 25.17 -7.58 -3.62
C PHE A 395 26.44 -6.93 -4.21
N GLY A 396 26.93 -7.40 -5.36
CA GLY A 396 28.21 -6.96 -5.95
C GLY A 396 28.14 -6.32 -7.34
N ARG A 397 26.94 -6.05 -7.90
CA ARG A 397 26.80 -5.38 -9.22
C ARG A 397 27.30 -3.93 -9.15
N PRO A 398 28.18 -3.50 -10.08
CA PRO A 398 28.69 -2.13 -10.12
C PRO A 398 27.69 -1.19 -10.83
N VAL A 399 26.61 -0.81 -10.13
CA VAL A 399 25.57 0.07 -10.67
C VAL A 399 25.52 1.43 -9.96
N PRO A 400 25.57 2.56 -10.69
CA PRO A 400 25.40 3.89 -10.13
C PRO A 400 23.91 4.26 -9.95
N ALA A 401 23.61 5.06 -8.92
CA ALA A 401 22.29 5.66 -8.75
C ALA A 401 22.14 6.95 -9.55
N GLU A 402 20.96 7.17 -10.11
CA GLU A 402 20.57 8.45 -10.69
C GLU A 402 20.37 9.50 -9.61
N ARG A 403 20.71 10.75 -9.93
CA ARG A 403 20.37 11.88 -9.07
C ARG A 403 18.90 12.22 -9.22
N HIS A 404 18.25 12.55 -8.12
CA HIS A 404 16.90 13.07 -8.15
C HIS A 404 16.84 14.43 -8.82
N ALA A 405 15.77 14.66 -9.58
CA ALA A 405 15.42 15.99 -10.04
C ALA A 405 14.87 16.82 -8.87
N PRO A 406 15.00 18.15 -8.89
CA PRO A 406 14.37 19.03 -7.90
C PRO A 406 12.90 18.70 -7.70
N PHE A 407 12.51 18.47 -6.43
CA PHE A 407 11.16 18.06 -6.05
C PHE A 407 10.63 18.93 -4.91
N MET A 408 9.31 19.13 -4.89
CA MET A 408 8.63 19.81 -3.80
C MET A 408 7.30 19.12 -3.50
N HIS A 409 6.96 19.03 -2.22
CA HIS A 409 5.65 18.63 -1.74
C HIS A 409 5.21 19.51 -0.56
N VAL A 410 3.91 19.52 -0.30
CA VAL A 410 3.29 20.29 0.79
C VAL A 410 2.90 19.32 1.90
N VAL A 411 3.57 19.45 3.03
CA VAL A 411 3.45 18.58 4.20
C VAL A 411 2.18 18.88 4.99
N SER A 412 1.85 20.16 5.16
CA SER A 412 0.65 20.59 5.87
C SER A 412 0.17 21.94 5.36
N PRO A 413 -1.15 22.16 5.22
CA PRO A 413 -2.22 21.15 5.19
C PRO A 413 -2.06 20.19 4.00
N THR A 414 -2.46 18.92 4.17
CA THR A 414 -2.51 17.95 3.07
C THR A 414 -3.63 18.28 2.09
N ASP A 415 -3.58 17.74 0.87
CA ASP A 415 -4.64 17.94 -0.12
C ASP A 415 -5.96 17.33 0.34
N GLY A 416 -7.08 18.02 0.13
CA GLY A 416 -8.38 17.68 0.72
C GLY A 416 -8.47 17.90 2.24
N GLY A 417 -7.41 18.41 2.87
CA GLY A 417 -7.37 18.65 4.31
C GLY A 417 -8.36 19.74 4.76
N ARG A 418 -8.86 19.60 5.99
CA ARG A 418 -9.75 20.58 6.63
C ARG A 418 -9.00 21.39 7.68
N ILE A 419 -9.21 22.70 7.67
CA ILE A 419 -8.62 23.63 8.64
C ILE A 419 -9.74 24.26 9.45
N THR A 420 -9.81 23.96 10.74
CA THR A 420 -10.88 24.42 11.63
C THR A 420 -10.44 25.56 12.56
N THR A 421 -9.21 26.04 12.39
CA THR A 421 -8.62 27.10 13.22
C THR A 421 -8.36 28.35 12.39
N ALA A 422 -8.47 29.52 13.02
CA ALA A 422 -8.28 30.81 12.33
C ALA A 422 -6.85 31.04 11.82
N THR A 423 -5.89 30.21 12.23
CA THR A 423 -4.51 30.24 11.78
C THR A 423 -3.99 28.83 11.62
N THR A 424 -3.27 28.54 10.54
CA THR A 424 -2.58 27.26 10.36
C THR A 424 -1.12 27.45 9.94
N THR A 425 -0.30 26.43 10.14
CA THR A 425 1.08 26.40 9.64
C THR A 425 1.13 25.69 8.30
N VAL A 426 1.54 26.43 7.27
CA VAL A 426 1.89 25.86 5.97
C VAL A 426 3.32 25.34 6.03
N ARG A 427 3.52 24.07 5.68
CA ARG A 427 4.83 23.41 5.61
C ARG A 427 5.03 22.84 4.23
N ALA A 428 6.20 23.09 3.64
CA ALA A 428 6.62 22.50 2.38
C ALA A 428 8.04 21.96 2.48
N ARG A 429 8.29 20.83 1.85
CA ARG A 429 9.63 20.27 1.68
C ARG A 429 10.10 20.55 0.26
N VAL A 430 11.33 21.03 0.12
CA VAL A 430 12.00 21.19 -1.19
C VAL A 430 13.29 20.38 -1.13
N SER A 431 13.42 19.42 -2.02
CA SER A 431 14.53 18.45 -2.07
C SER A 431 15.36 18.65 -3.33
N ASP A 432 16.63 18.23 -3.28
CA ASP A 432 17.59 18.21 -4.40
C ASP A 432 17.91 19.57 -5.04
N VAL A 433 17.49 20.66 -4.40
CA VAL A 433 17.81 22.03 -4.80
C VAL A 433 17.65 22.98 -3.62
N ARG A 434 18.44 24.06 -3.61
CA ARG A 434 18.19 25.20 -2.72
C ARG A 434 17.36 26.26 -3.46
N PRO A 435 16.10 26.52 -3.09
CA PRO A 435 15.30 27.57 -3.70
C PRO A 435 15.81 28.96 -3.27
N HIS A 436 15.61 29.96 -4.15
CA HIS A 436 15.80 31.37 -3.82
C HIS A 436 14.70 31.89 -2.90
N ARG A 437 13.48 31.43 -3.12
CA ARG A 437 12.30 31.81 -2.36
C ARG A 437 11.25 30.71 -2.41
N VAL A 438 10.58 30.48 -1.29
CA VAL A 438 9.38 29.65 -1.21
C VAL A 438 8.26 30.51 -0.64
N TYR A 439 7.06 30.39 -1.18
CA TYR A 439 5.89 31.15 -0.75
C TYR A 439 4.60 30.41 -1.10
N PHE A 440 3.49 30.82 -0.50
CA PHE A 440 2.16 30.39 -0.92
C PHE A 440 1.25 31.57 -1.27
N THR A 441 0.22 31.27 -2.05
CA THR A 441 -0.94 32.14 -2.32
C THR A 441 -2.22 31.32 -2.09
N VAL A 442 -3.36 31.99 -1.91
CA VAL A 442 -4.63 31.33 -1.57
C VAL A 442 -5.71 31.75 -2.56
N GLY A 443 -6.40 30.78 -3.16
CA GLY A 443 -7.44 31.03 -4.16
C GLY A 443 -6.92 31.90 -5.31
N ASP A 444 -7.62 33.01 -5.55
CA ASP A 444 -7.27 34.02 -6.55
C ASP A 444 -6.52 35.23 -5.96
N ASP A 445 -6.28 35.26 -4.65
CA ASP A 445 -5.45 36.29 -4.02
C ASP A 445 -3.99 36.12 -4.44
N ALA A 446 -3.45 37.12 -5.13
CA ALA A 446 -2.06 37.14 -5.59
C ALA A 446 -1.04 37.43 -4.48
N THR A 447 -1.48 37.74 -3.26
CA THR A 447 -0.63 38.04 -2.11
C THR A 447 0.28 36.88 -1.77
N GLN A 448 1.59 37.12 -1.84
CA GLN A 448 2.61 36.10 -1.58
C GLN A 448 2.98 36.07 -0.10
N HIS A 449 2.69 34.95 0.56
CA HIS A 449 3.07 34.71 1.94
C HIS A 449 4.38 33.89 1.98
N PRO A 450 5.50 34.44 2.49
CA PRO A 450 6.78 33.78 2.44
C PRO A 450 6.84 32.58 3.39
N LEU A 451 7.40 31.46 2.91
CA LEU A 451 7.80 30.32 3.73
C LEU A 451 9.31 30.38 4.02
N ARG A 452 9.70 30.16 5.27
CA ARG A 452 11.09 30.23 5.74
C ARG A 452 11.59 28.86 6.13
N LEU A 453 12.83 28.53 5.74
CA LEU A 453 13.45 27.27 6.15
C LEU A 453 13.62 27.23 7.66
N ASP A 454 12.89 26.35 8.31
CA ASP A 454 13.20 25.88 9.66
C ASP A 454 14.30 24.82 9.53
N ARG A 455 15.46 25.10 10.14
CA ARG A 455 16.62 24.21 10.05
C ARG A 455 16.49 22.97 10.92
N ALA A 456 15.63 22.99 11.94
CA ALA A 456 15.43 21.84 12.82
C ALA A 456 14.64 20.74 12.11
N SER A 457 13.54 21.11 11.46
CA SER A 457 12.71 20.17 10.69
C SER A 457 13.16 20.01 9.24
N GLY A 458 13.86 20.99 8.68
CA GLY A 458 14.19 21.05 7.26
C GLY A 458 13.00 21.39 6.36
N TYR A 459 11.90 21.90 6.92
CA TYR A 459 10.74 22.37 6.16
C TYR A 459 10.79 23.89 5.94
N TYR A 460 10.22 24.33 4.83
CA TYR A 460 9.86 25.73 4.63
C TYR A 460 8.50 25.97 5.27
N THR A 461 8.47 26.81 6.31
CA THR A 461 7.29 27.02 7.15
C THR A 461 6.82 28.47 7.15
N GLY A 462 5.52 28.68 7.33
CA GLY A 462 4.92 30.00 7.47
C GLY A 462 3.48 29.89 7.95
N THR A 463 2.97 30.98 8.52
CA THR A 463 1.62 31.04 9.06
C THR A 463 0.65 31.57 8.03
N TRP A 464 -0.44 30.84 7.81
CA TRP A 464 -1.61 31.34 7.10
C TRP A 464 -2.64 31.83 8.12
N ASN A 465 -2.87 33.15 8.13
CA ASN A 465 -3.92 33.78 8.92
C ASN A 465 -5.24 33.76 8.12
N ILE A 466 -6.09 32.78 8.41
CA ILE A 466 -7.38 32.59 7.73
C ILE A 466 -8.41 33.56 8.30
N GLY A 467 -8.42 33.74 9.62
CA GLY A 467 -9.42 34.54 10.33
C GLY A 467 -10.72 33.77 10.56
N GLN A 468 -11.35 33.99 11.72
CA GLN A 468 -12.55 33.25 12.14
C GLN A 468 -13.72 33.37 11.16
N ALA A 469 -13.88 34.52 10.50
CA ALA A 469 -14.98 34.76 9.57
C ALA A 469 -14.90 33.94 8.28
N ASN A 470 -13.72 33.42 7.93
CA ASN A 470 -13.50 32.63 6.71
C ASN A 470 -13.54 31.11 6.97
N LEU A 471 -13.90 30.69 8.19
CA LEU A 471 -14.12 29.29 8.55
C LEU A 471 -15.58 28.91 8.32
N ASP A 472 -16.03 29.04 7.07
CA ASP A 472 -17.43 28.99 6.64
C ASP A 472 -17.77 27.77 5.76
N ASN A 473 -16.94 26.73 5.85
CA ASN A 473 -16.95 25.51 5.03
C ASN A 473 -16.60 25.74 3.55
N THR A 474 -16.06 26.90 3.17
CA THR A 474 -15.57 27.14 1.81
C THR A 474 -14.33 26.31 1.49
N VAL A 475 -14.26 25.75 0.27
CA VAL A 475 -13.02 25.18 -0.28
C VAL A 475 -12.26 26.23 -1.06
N THR A 476 -10.97 26.32 -0.79
CA THR A 476 -10.03 27.16 -1.53
C THR A 476 -8.79 26.37 -1.95
N THR A 477 -7.99 26.94 -2.84
CA THR A 477 -6.73 26.33 -3.28
C THR A 477 -5.54 27.03 -2.61
N LEU A 478 -4.79 26.27 -1.82
CA LEU A 478 -3.47 26.65 -1.34
C LEU A 478 -2.42 26.34 -2.43
N LYS A 479 -1.83 27.38 -3.01
CA LYS A 479 -0.85 27.24 -4.11
C LYS A 479 0.55 27.53 -3.57
N VAL A 480 1.37 26.50 -3.36
CA VAL A 480 2.73 26.62 -2.84
C VAL A 480 3.72 26.62 -4.00
N ARG A 481 4.68 27.55 -3.97
CA ARG A 481 5.66 27.76 -5.04
C ARG A 481 7.07 27.88 -4.51
N ALA A 482 8.02 27.18 -5.13
CA ALA A 482 9.44 27.33 -4.90
C ALA A 482 10.14 27.86 -6.16
N VAL A 483 10.74 29.05 -6.06
CA VAL A 483 11.53 29.67 -7.12
C VAL A 483 12.95 29.14 -7.03
N LEU A 484 13.35 28.36 -8.03
CA LEU A 484 14.65 27.74 -8.14
C LEU A 484 15.64 28.64 -8.89
N PRO A 485 16.95 28.34 -8.82
CA PRO A 485 17.94 28.92 -9.72
C PRO A 485 17.55 28.77 -11.19
N GLY A 486 17.83 29.80 -12.00
CA GLY A 486 17.47 29.82 -13.43
C GLY A 486 15.98 30.09 -13.71
N HIS A 487 15.24 30.66 -12.76
CA HIS A 487 13.82 31.02 -12.88
C HIS A 487 12.84 29.86 -13.10
N ARG A 488 13.28 28.61 -12.88
CA ARG A 488 12.36 27.45 -12.80
C ARG A 488 11.50 27.57 -11.53
N ILE A 489 10.23 27.21 -11.62
CA ILE A 489 9.30 27.23 -10.48
C ILE A 489 8.75 25.83 -10.29
N LEU A 490 8.84 25.31 -9.07
CA LEU A 490 8.04 24.16 -8.64
C LEU A 490 6.72 24.68 -8.07
N THR A 491 5.61 24.06 -8.43
CA THR A 491 4.26 24.42 -7.99
C THR A 491 3.57 23.19 -7.47
N VAL A 492 2.93 23.31 -6.31
CA VAL A 492 2.04 22.29 -5.74
C VAL A 492 0.79 23.01 -5.24
N ASP A 493 -0.36 22.54 -5.69
CA ASP A 493 -1.65 23.12 -5.36
C ASP A 493 -2.44 22.09 -4.54
N HIS A 494 -2.86 22.48 -3.34
CA HIS A 494 -3.70 21.67 -2.46
C HIS A 494 -5.07 22.35 -2.34
N ARG A 495 -6.14 21.58 -2.48
CA ARG A 495 -7.50 22.01 -2.14
C ARG A 495 -7.69 21.81 -0.65
N VAL A 496 -8.22 22.81 0.04
CA VAL A 496 -8.44 22.77 1.49
C VAL A 496 -9.80 23.34 1.84
N ALA A 497 -10.49 22.69 2.77
CA ALA A 497 -11.74 23.17 3.33
C ALA A 497 -11.47 24.04 4.57
N LEU A 498 -12.11 25.20 4.65
CA LEU A 498 -11.95 26.15 5.76
C LEU A 498 -13.19 26.11 6.65
N GLY A 499 -13.02 25.71 7.91
CA GLY A 499 -14.09 25.57 8.89
C GLY A 499 -14.55 24.13 9.10
N GLU A 500 -15.43 23.94 10.07
CA GLU A 500 -16.02 22.65 10.40
C GLU A 500 -16.93 22.16 9.27
N LYS A 501 -16.98 20.84 9.05
CA LYS A 501 -18.03 20.26 8.20
C LYS A 501 -19.38 20.54 8.91
N PRO A 502 -20.44 20.98 8.20
CA PRO A 502 -21.75 21.11 8.80
C PRO A 502 -22.10 19.80 9.52
N PRO A 503 -22.47 19.85 10.81
CA PRO A 503 -22.73 18.64 11.56
C PRO A 503 -23.93 17.94 10.94
N LEU A 504 -23.77 16.67 10.61
CA LEU A 504 -24.91 15.81 10.32
C LEU A 504 -25.76 15.69 11.60
N PRO A 505 -27.10 15.68 11.50
CA PRO A 505 -27.96 15.44 12.64
C PRO A 505 -27.59 14.12 13.35
N PRO A 506 -27.82 13.98 14.67
CA PRO A 506 -27.61 12.72 15.36
C PRO A 506 -28.27 11.55 14.64
N GLY A 507 -27.54 10.45 14.48
CA GLY A 507 -28.02 9.26 13.77
C GLY A 507 -27.82 9.28 12.25
N VAL A 508 -27.43 10.40 11.64
CA VAL A 508 -27.21 10.46 10.18
C VAL A 508 -25.79 10.02 9.84
N VAL A 509 -25.69 9.01 8.97
CA VAL A 509 -24.43 8.55 8.38
C VAL A 509 -24.00 9.47 7.26
N ASP A 510 -24.89 9.68 6.29
CA ASP A 510 -24.67 10.52 5.12
C ASP A 510 -25.98 10.80 4.38
N ASP A 511 -26.10 12.02 3.84
CA ASP A 511 -27.14 12.46 2.91
C ASP A 511 -26.55 12.87 1.54
N PHE A 512 -25.23 12.74 1.37
CA PHE A 512 -24.46 13.02 0.15
C PHE A 512 -24.54 14.45 -0.42
N ASP A 513 -25.38 15.31 0.14
CA ASP A 513 -25.57 16.71 -0.28
C ASP A 513 -24.43 17.62 0.17
N GLY A 514 -23.73 17.25 1.23
CA GLY A 514 -22.65 18.06 1.81
C GLY A 514 -21.30 17.94 1.08
N TYR A 515 -21.19 17.09 0.06
CA TYR A 515 -19.96 16.91 -0.70
C TYR A 515 -19.83 17.90 -1.83
N ILE A 516 -18.62 18.41 -2.03
CA ILE A 516 -18.35 19.41 -3.06
C ILE A 516 -18.18 18.77 -4.43
N ASP A 517 -17.55 17.58 -4.48
CA ASP A 517 -17.35 16.79 -5.68
C ASP A 517 -17.04 15.31 -5.35
N ASP A 518 -16.84 14.51 -6.39
CA ASP A 518 -16.47 13.10 -6.28
C ASP A 518 -15.19 12.85 -5.48
N ALA A 519 -14.24 13.79 -5.49
CA ALA A 519 -12.99 13.62 -4.77
C ALA A 519 -13.18 13.87 -3.26
N ASP A 520 -14.03 14.82 -2.87
CA ASP A 520 -14.46 15.01 -1.48
C ASP A 520 -15.24 13.77 -0.98
N LEU A 521 -16.17 13.25 -1.79
CA LEU A 521 -16.87 11.99 -1.51
C LEU A 521 -15.90 10.80 -1.32
N ARG A 522 -14.99 10.60 -2.28
CA ARG A 522 -13.97 9.53 -2.21
C ARG A 522 -12.97 9.69 -1.08
N SER A 523 -12.82 10.90 -0.53
CA SER A 523 -12.00 11.13 0.65
C SER A 523 -12.72 10.76 1.95
N ALA A 524 -14.05 10.80 1.96
CA ALA A 524 -14.86 10.44 3.12
C ALA A 524 -15.13 8.93 3.25
N TYR A 525 -14.90 8.18 2.17
CA TYR A 525 -15.14 6.74 2.09
C TYR A 525 -13.89 5.98 1.65
N SER A 526 -13.70 4.84 2.28
CA SER A 526 -12.58 3.93 2.08
C SER A 526 -13.02 2.71 1.31
N PRO A 527 -12.47 2.41 0.13
CA PRO A 527 -12.90 1.27 -0.65
C PRO A 527 -12.34 -0.03 -0.09
N TYR A 528 -13.01 -1.11 -0.40
CA TYR A 528 -12.57 -2.49 -0.25
C TYR A 528 -12.70 -3.14 -1.62
N GLY A 529 -11.63 -3.77 -2.11
CA GLY A 529 -11.58 -4.28 -3.48
C GLY A 529 -11.72 -3.17 -4.53
N THR A 530 -12.12 -3.56 -5.73
CA THR A 530 -12.26 -2.68 -6.89
C THR A 530 -13.69 -2.15 -7.01
N ASN A 531 -13.88 -0.85 -6.87
CA ASN A 531 -15.13 -0.15 -7.14
C ASN A 531 -14.85 1.31 -7.48
N SER A 532 -15.86 2.01 -8.00
CA SER A 532 -15.84 3.46 -8.09
C SER A 532 -17.09 4.05 -7.47
N ILE A 533 -16.91 5.20 -6.82
CA ILE A 533 -18.01 6.01 -6.30
C ILE A 533 -17.97 7.42 -6.87
N SER A 534 -19.15 7.99 -7.07
CA SER A 534 -19.35 9.38 -7.51
C SER A 534 -20.65 9.93 -6.96
N LEU A 535 -20.83 11.24 -7.04
CA LEU A 535 -22.10 11.89 -6.79
C LEU A 535 -23.02 11.71 -8.01
N SER A 536 -24.29 11.43 -7.75
CA SER A 536 -25.36 11.36 -8.73
C SER A 536 -26.40 12.43 -8.43
N HIS A 537 -26.82 13.21 -9.42
CA HIS A 537 -27.90 14.21 -9.27
C HIS A 537 -29.26 13.71 -9.79
N ASP A 538 -29.27 12.55 -10.44
CA ASP A 538 -30.47 11.80 -10.83
C ASP A 538 -30.04 10.35 -11.11
N PRO A 539 -30.51 9.37 -10.33
CA PRO A 539 -31.55 9.46 -9.30
C PRO A 539 -31.01 9.97 -7.96
N VAL A 540 -31.91 10.55 -7.15
CA VAL A 540 -31.69 10.95 -5.76
C VAL A 540 -32.90 10.52 -4.90
N GLY A 541 -32.68 10.26 -3.62
CA GLY A 541 -33.75 9.93 -2.67
C GLY A 541 -34.43 11.19 -2.16
N THR A 542 -33.67 12.01 -1.44
CA THR A 542 -34.05 13.40 -1.12
C THR A 542 -32.86 14.32 -1.43
N GLY A 543 -33.03 15.63 -1.25
CA GLY A 543 -31.90 16.54 -1.48
C GLY A 543 -31.52 16.71 -2.95
N THR A 544 -30.22 16.78 -3.21
CA THR A 544 -29.61 17.14 -4.50
C THR A 544 -28.63 16.10 -5.05
N SER A 545 -28.10 15.23 -4.20
CA SER A 545 -27.09 14.25 -4.58
C SER A 545 -27.29 12.92 -3.87
N ALA A 546 -26.99 11.83 -4.54
CA ALA A 546 -26.93 10.48 -3.99
C ALA A 546 -25.56 9.86 -4.28
N LEU A 547 -25.18 8.84 -3.52
CA LEU A 547 -24.05 7.98 -3.85
C LEU A 547 -24.39 7.13 -5.07
N ARG A 548 -23.58 7.23 -6.13
CA ARG A 548 -23.48 6.21 -7.17
C ARG A 548 -22.35 5.25 -6.81
N PHE A 549 -22.63 3.95 -6.85
CA PHE A 549 -21.66 2.89 -6.61
C PHE A 549 -21.61 1.97 -7.83
N ASP A 550 -20.45 1.88 -8.48
CA ASP A 550 -20.20 0.96 -9.61
C ASP A 550 -19.27 -0.18 -9.16
N TYR A 551 -19.60 -1.43 -9.53
CA TYR A 551 -18.84 -2.63 -9.15
C TYR A 551 -18.53 -3.56 -10.35
N ASP A 552 -17.46 -4.35 -10.21
CA ASP A 552 -17.04 -5.39 -11.17
C ASP A 552 -16.52 -6.64 -10.43
N PHE A 553 -17.14 -7.80 -10.67
CA PHE A 553 -16.79 -9.11 -10.12
C PHE A 553 -15.98 -9.99 -11.09
N GLY A 554 -15.46 -9.42 -12.18
CA GLY A 554 -14.59 -10.15 -13.12
C GLY A 554 -13.38 -10.81 -12.45
N PHE A 555 -12.82 -10.17 -11.40
CA PHE A 555 -11.60 -10.61 -10.71
C PHE A 555 -11.73 -10.63 -9.17
N GLN A 556 -12.93 -10.45 -8.64
CA GLN A 556 -13.19 -10.45 -7.19
C GLN A 556 -14.62 -10.92 -6.95
N ASN A 557 -14.92 -11.39 -5.75
CA ASN A 557 -16.26 -11.86 -5.36
C ASN A 557 -16.98 -10.90 -4.39
N TYR A 558 -16.32 -9.83 -3.96
CA TYR A 558 -16.92 -8.75 -3.19
C TYR A 558 -16.17 -7.44 -3.43
N THR A 559 -16.84 -6.32 -3.14
CA THR A 559 -16.25 -4.98 -3.10
C THR A 559 -17.09 -4.10 -2.18
N GLY A 560 -16.59 -2.94 -1.74
CA GLY A 560 -17.36 -2.07 -0.85
C GLY A 560 -16.70 -0.75 -0.54
N ILE A 561 -17.36 0.05 0.29
CA ILE A 561 -16.83 1.26 0.89
C ILE A 561 -17.14 1.33 2.38
N GLY A 562 -16.31 2.02 3.15
CA GLY A 562 -16.47 2.18 4.59
C GLY A 562 -16.09 3.57 5.08
N ARG A 563 -16.64 3.97 6.22
CA ARG A 563 -16.25 5.21 6.90
C ARG A 563 -16.43 5.09 8.40
N ARG A 564 -15.71 5.93 9.15
CA ARG A 564 -15.90 6.05 10.60
C ARG A 564 -17.28 6.64 10.91
N LEU A 565 -17.87 6.12 11.98
CA LEU A 565 -19.04 6.70 12.62
C LEU A 565 -18.68 7.24 14.00
N GLN A 566 -19.43 8.25 14.43
CA GLN A 566 -19.41 8.80 15.77
C GLN A 566 -20.84 9.13 16.20
N GLY A 567 -21.06 9.18 17.51
CA GLY A 567 -22.34 9.55 18.11
C GLY A 567 -23.04 8.37 18.79
N ASP A 568 -23.92 8.72 19.73
CA ASP A 568 -24.72 7.76 20.49
C ASP A 568 -26.03 7.48 19.76
N TRP A 569 -26.20 6.22 19.35
CA TRP A 569 -27.40 5.78 18.63
C TRP A 569 -28.37 4.97 19.51
N SER A 570 -28.13 4.90 20.82
CA SER A 570 -28.92 4.09 21.77
C SER A 570 -30.41 4.42 21.81
N ALA A 571 -30.78 5.63 21.39
CA ALA A 571 -32.17 6.09 21.32
C ALA A 571 -32.91 5.70 20.02
N PHE A 572 -32.19 5.22 18.99
CA PHE A 572 -32.79 4.82 17.72
C PHE A 572 -33.12 3.32 17.69
N HIS A 573 -34.00 2.91 16.78
CA HIS A 573 -34.48 1.53 16.71
C HIS A 573 -34.25 0.86 15.37
N SER A 574 -33.99 1.64 14.32
CA SER A 574 -33.74 1.12 12.98
C SER A 574 -32.71 1.96 12.24
N LEU A 575 -32.09 1.37 11.22
CA LEU A 575 -31.40 2.10 10.18
C LEU A 575 -32.35 2.28 8.98
N SER A 576 -32.43 3.49 8.46
CA SER A 576 -33.12 3.85 7.23
C SER A 576 -32.10 4.22 6.15
N LEU A 577 -32.38 3.80 4.92
CA LEU A 577 -31.61 4.17 3.74
C LEU A 577 -32.54 4.20 2.53
N TRP A 578 -32.35 5.16 1.63
CA TRP A 578 -32.91 5.08 0.29
C TRP A 578 -31.94 4.30 -0.59
N VAL A 579 -32.46 3.35 -1.36
CA VAL A 579 -31.70 2.52 -2.29
C VAL A 579 -32.41 2.45 -3.63
N LYS A 580 -31.65 2.62 -4.71
CA LYS A 580 -32.08 2.20 -6.05
C LYS A 580 -31.24 0.99 -6.47
N PRO A 581 -31.81 -0.22 -6.40
CA PRO A 581 -31.13 -1.44 -6.82
C PRO A 581 -30.98 -1.49 -8.34
N ASP A 582 -30.15 -2.41 -8.82
CA ASP A 582 -29.81 -2.58 -10.23
C ASP A 582 -30.36 -3.88 -10.84
N GLY A 583 -31.12 -4.65 -10.06
CA GLY A 583 -31.74 -5.90 -10.49
C GLY A 583 -30.76 -7.06 -10.58
N SER A 584 -29.53 -6.91 -10.09
CA SER A 584 -28.47 -7.93 -10.20
C SER A 584 -28.70 -9.17 -9.33
N HIS A 585 -29.53 -9.06 -8.28
CA HIS A 585 -29.67 -10.08 -7.23
C HIS A 585 -28.37 -10.40 -6.48
N HIS A 586 -27.34 -9.57 -6.61
CA HIS A 586 -26.17 -9.65 -5.73
C HIS A 586 -26.53 -9.27 -4.30
N LYS A 587 -25.66 -9.65 -3.36
CA LYS A 587 -25.90 -9.46 -1.93
C LYS A 587 -25.34 -8.11 -1.50
N LEU A 588 -26.21 -7.10 -1.36
CA LEU A 588 -25.86 -5.86 -0.66
C LEU A 588 -25.72 -6.14 0.83
N VAL A 589 -24.65 -5.65 1.44
CA VAL A 589 -24.34 -5.81 2.86
C VAL A 589 -24.21 -4.42 3.46
N ILE A 590 -25.09 -4.12 4.42
CA ILE A 590 -24.97 -2.95 5.28
C ILE A 590 -24.38 -3.44 6.59
N GLN A 591 -23.20 -2.92 6.96
CA GLN A 591 -22.47 -3.36 8.14
C GLN A 591 -22.23 -2.20 9.11
N LEU A 592 -22.45 -2.47 10.41
CA LEU A 592 -22.15 -1.58 11.53
C LEU A 592 -21.10 -2.25 12.42
N VAL A 593 -20.04 -1.54 12.78
CA VAL A 593 -19.06 -2.03 13.76
C VAL A 593 -19.29 -1.33 15.10
N ALA A 594 -19.66 -2.12 16.11
CA ALA A 594 -19.96 -1.65 17.46
C ALA A 594 -19.25 -2.52 18.49
N ASN A 595 -18.55 -1.90 19.45
CA ASN A 595 -17.78 -2.63 20.48
C ASN A 595 -16.88 -3.73 19.88
N GLY A 596 -16.22 -3.44 18.77
CA GLY A 596 -15.32 -4.37 18.07
C GLY A 596 -16.01 -5.52 17.31
N VAL A 597 -17.35 -5.57 17.28
CA VAL A 597 -18.10 -6.61 16.55
C VAL A 597 -18.75 -6.01 15.30
N ALA A 598 -18.55 -6.68 14.17
CA ALA A 598 -19.19 -6.33 12.91
C ALA A 598 -20.57 -6.97 12.81
N TYR A 599 -21.61 -6.17 12.64
CA TYR A 599 -22.99 -6.61 12.47
C TYR A 599 -23.49 -6.27 11.07
N GLU A 600 -24.08 -7.23 10.37
CA GLU A 600 -24.52 -7.14 8.99
C GLU A 600 -26.04 -7.28 8.83
N ALA A 601 -26.58 -6.57 7.85
CA ALA A 601 -27.93 -6.74 7.31
C ALA A 601 -27.89 -6.72 5.78
N TYR A 602 -28.89 -7.32 5.13
CA TYR A 602 -28.86 -7.62 3.70
C TYR A 602 -30.11 -7.13 2.95
N PRO A 603 -30.20 -5.84 2.60
CA PRO A 603 -31.29 -5.34 1.76
C PRO A 603 -31.30 -6.01 0.39
N SER A 604 -32.48 -6.13 -0.20
CA SER A 604 -32.65 -6.76 -1.52
C SER A 604 -32.10 -5.87 -2.64
N MET A 605 -31.33 -6.48 -3.55
CA MET A 605 -30.92 -5.88 -4.84
C MET A 605 -31.81 -6.31 -6.01
N ALA A 606 -32.99 -6.87 -5.71
CA ALA A 606 -33.97 -7.21 -6.74
C ALA A 606 -34.74 -5.97 -7.22
N GLY A 607 -35.07 -5.93 -8.51
CA GLY A 607 -35.79 -4.81 -9.12
C GLY A 607 -34.89 -3.60 -9.41
N THR A 608 -35.47 -2.51 -9.93
CA THR A 608 -34.74 -1.30 -10.37
C THR A 608 -35.38 0.02 -9.93
N GLU A 609 -36.46 -0.06 -9.13
CA GLU A 609 -37.16 1.11 -8.60
C GLU A 609 -36.52 1.58 -7.29
N GLY A 610 -36.29 2.88 -7.19
CA GLY A 610 -35.74 3.50 -5.98
C GLY A 610 -36.76 3.59 -4.85
N GLY A 611 -36.33 3.30 -3.63
CA GLY A 611 -37.22 3.37 -2.46
C GLY A 611 -36.47 3.33 -1.13
N THR A 612 -37.16 3.72 -0.06
CA THR A 612 -36.62 3.68 1.30
C THR A 612 -36.77 2.28 1.90
N VAL A 613 -35.65 1.72 2.35
CA VAL A 613 -35.58 0.51 3.15
C VAL A 613 -35.35 0.91 4.61
N ARG A 614 -36.09 0.27 5.53
CA ARG A 614 -35.90 0.40 6.97
C ARG A 614 -35.55 -0.96 7.56
N ILE A 615 -34.41 -1.02 8.25
CA ILE A 615 -33.85 -2.24 8.85
C ILE A 615 -33.83 -2.04 10.38
N PRO A 616 -34.66 -2.76 11.13
CA PRO A 616 -34.57 -2.78 12.59
C PRO A 616 -33.16 -3.18 13.06
N PHE A 617 -32.61 -2.51 14.07
CA PHE A 617 -31.30 -2.93 14.63
C PHE A 617 -31.34 -4.36 15.20
N ALA A 618 -32.52 -4.82 15.61
CA ALA A 618 -32.78 -6.19 16.03
C ALA A 618 -32.61 -7.23 14.90
N ASP A 619 -32.53 -6.82 13.64
CA ASP A 619 -32.36 -7.71 12.48
C ASP A 619 -30.89 -7.85 12.05
N PHE A 620 -30.02 -6.94 12.49
CA PHE A 620 -28.58 -7.05 12.25
C PHE A 620 -28.01 -8.26 13.02
N ARG A 621 -27.14 -9.01 12.36
CA ARG A 621 -26.48 -10.19 12.95
C ARG A 621 -24.96 -10.03 12.86
N PRO A 622 -24.20 -10.57 13.82
CA PRO A 622 -22.75 -10.67 13.68
C PRO A 622 -22.38 -11.22 12.30
N ALA A 623 -21.33 -10.65 11.70
CA ALA A 623 -20.87 -11.05 10.39
C ALA A 623 -20.59 -12.56 10.37
N PRO A 624 -20.86 -13.29 9.27
CA PRO A 624 -20.78 -14.76 9.26
C PRO A 624 -19.40 -15.33 9.62
N TRP A 625 -18.34 -14.56 9.42
CA TRP A 625 -16.97 -14.91 9.76
C TRP A 625 -16.63 -14.68 11.25
N ASP A 626 -17.40 -13.87 11.98
CA ASP A 626 -17.22 -13.64 13.42
C ASP A 626 -17.90 -14.73 14.25
N THR A 627 -17.32 -15.93 14.19
CA THR A 627 -17.85 -17.10 14.87
C THR A 627 -17.78 -16.99 16.39
N ALA A 628 -16.85 -16.20 16.92
CA ALA A 628 -16.71 -15.96 18.36
C ALA A 628 -17.90 -15.19 18.94
N HIS A 629 -18.57 -14.38 18.12
CA HIS A 629 -19.70 -13.54 18.55
C HIS A 629 -21.03 -13.92 17.89
N ALA A 630 -21.14 -15.06 17.21
CA ALA A 630 -22.30 -15.43 16.37
C ALA A 630 -23.69 -15.25 17.04
N ASP A 631 -23.78 -15.47 18.35
CA ASP A 631 -25.03 -15.35 19.11
C ASP A 631 -25.32 -13.94 19.64
N ARG A 632 -24.38 -12.99 19.52
CA ARG A 632 -24.59 -11.60 19.95
C ARG A 632 -25.72 -10.94 19.17
N ARG A 633 -26.37 -9.97 19.81
CA ARG A 633 -27.35 -9.06 19.21
C ARG A 633 -26.93 -7.65 19.52
N ILE A 634 -27.26 -6.71 18.63
CA ILE A 634 -27.02 -5.29 18.88
C ILE A 634 -27.81 -4.87 20.13
N THR A 635 -27.14 -4.24 21.07
CA THR A 635 -27.71 -3.64 22.28
C THR A 635 -27.65 -2.11 22.23
N PRO A 636 -28.38 -1.39 23.11
CA PRO A 636 -28.21 0.05 23.24
C PRO A 636 -26.77 0.47 23.60
N GLU A 637 -26.04 -0.34 24.36
CA GLU A 637 -24.63 -0.09 24.69
C GLU A 637 -23.72 -0.21 23.45
N ASP A 638 -24.01 -1.17 22.57
CA ASP A 638 -23.35 -1.29 21.26
C ASP A 638 -23.63 -0.06 20.39
N LEU A 639 -24.90 0.38 20.33
CA LEU A 639 -25.29 1.58 19.57
C LEU A 639 -24.70 2.88 20.12
N ALA A 640 -24.39 2.94 21.41
CA ALA A 640 -23.66 4.06 22.00
C ALA A 640 -22.16 4.07 21.64
N SER A 641 -21.64 2.93 21.13
CA SER A 641 -20.22 2.68 20.88
C SER A 641 -19.95 2.24 19.44
N LEU A 642 -20.69 2.82 18.49
CA LEU A 642 -20.45 2.64 17.06
C LEU A 642 -19.14 3.27 16.64
N SER A 643 -18.41 2.58 15.77
CA SER A 643 -17.09 3.01 15.29
C SER A 643 -17.02 3.11 13.76
N GLN A 644 -17.82 2.32 13.03
CA GLN A 644 -17.72 2.22 11.58
C GLN A 644 -19.06 1.85 10.93
N PHE A 645 -19.24 2.34 9.70
CA PHE A 645 -20.30 1.95 8.78
C PHE A 645 -19.70 1.53 7.45
N ASN A 646 -20.10 0.37 6.94
CA ASN A 646 -19.65 -0.15 5.65
C ASN A 646 -20.82 -0.54 4.76
N ILE A 647 -20.63 -0.34 3.46
CA ILE A 647 -21.50 -0.79 2.38
C ILE A 647 -20.66 -1.76 1.55
N PHE A 648 -21.02 -3.04 1.52
CA PHE A 648 -20.41 -4.00 0.60
C PHE A 648 -21.44 -4.53 -0.39
N ILE A 649 -20.96 -5.02 -1.53
CA ILE A 649 -21.73 -5.84 -2.44
C ILE A 649 -20.93 -7.11 -2.72
N ASN A 650 -21.57 -8.26 -2.52
CA ASN A 650 -20.97 -9.57 -2.74
C ASN A 650 -21.64 -10.24 -3.92
N GLN A 651 -20.83 -10.89 -4.76
CA GLN A 651 -21.30 -11.72 -5.84
C GLN A 651 -22.19 -12.84 -5.26
N ALA A 652 -23.35 -13.04 -5.87
CA ALA A 652 -24.26 -14.12 -5.55
C ALA A 652 -24.28 -15.12 -6.70
N ASP A 653 -24.35 -16.42 -6.40
CA ASP A 653 -24.41 -17.49 -7.41
C ASP A 653 -25.58 -17.34 -8.38
N THR A 654 -26.65 -16.68 -7.95
CA THR A 654 -27.86 -16.39 -8.73
C THR A 654 -27.76 -15.11 -9.57
N GLY A 655 -26.68 -14.34 -9.45
CA GLY A 655 -26.49 -13.09 -10.18
C GLY A 655 -26.16 -13.32 -11.65
N THR A 656 -26.89 -12.67 -12.55
CA THR A 656 -26.75 -12.87 -14.01
C THR A 656 -25.74 -11.93 -14.66
N THR A 657 -25.24 -10.92 -13.94
CA THR A 657 -24.22 -9.98 -14.38
C THR A 657 -23.00 -10.04 -13.47
N THR A 658 -21.83 -9.68 -14.01
CA THR A 658 -20.60 -9.49 -13.20
C THR A 658 -20.34 -8.02 -12.90
N ARG A 659 -21.10 -7.10 -13.50
CA ARG A 659 -20.95 -5.65 -13.35
C ARG A 659 -22.30 -5.01 -13.11
N GLY A 660 -22.32 -3.91 -12.38
CA GLY A 660 -23.54 -3.15 -12.13
C GLY A 660 -23.29 -1.83 -11.42
N THR A 661 -24.39 -1.11 -11.22
CA THR A 661 -24.40 0.23 -10.64
C THR A 661 -25.65 0.40 -9.80
N PHE A 662 -25.50 0.69 -8.52
CA PHE A 662 -26.61 1.01 -7.63
C PHE A 662 -26.43 2.37 -6.97
N TYR A 663 -27.51 2.88 -6.39
CA TYR A 663 -27.52 4.19 -5.76
C TYR A 663 -28.01 4.11 -4.32
N LEU A 664 -27.40 4.91 -3.45
CA LEU A 664 -27.76 5.03 -2.04
C LEU A 664 -27.90 6.49 -1.64
N ASP A 665 -28.84 6.76 -0.75
CA ASP A 665 -29.10 8.10 -0.22
C ASP A 665 -29.76 8.00 1.18
N ASP A 666 -29.88 9.11 1.90
CA ASP A 666 -30.62 9.23 3.17
C ASP A 666 -30.23 8.18 4.23
N LEU A 667 -28.93 7.95 4.43
CA LEU A 667 -28.42 6.94 5.36
C LEU A 667 -28.52 7.46 6.80
N ARG A 668 -29.47 6.96 7.59
CA ARG A 668 -29.72 7.47 8.95
C ARG A 668 -30.41 6.49 9.90
N ALA A 669 -30.07 6.55 11.17
CA ALA A 669 -30.80 5.92 12.25
C ALA A 669 -32.14 6.65 12.51
N VAL A 670 -33.20 5.89 12.78
CA VAL A 670 -34.59 6.38 12.97
C VAL A 670 -35.34 5.65 14.07
#